data_AF-A0AAJ7UCJ7-F1
#
_entry.id   AF-A0AAJ7UCJ7-F1
#
_cell.length_a   1.000
_cell.length_b   1.000
_cell.length_c   1.000
_cell.angle_alpha   90.00
_cell.angle_beta   90.00
_cell.angle_gamma   90.00
#
_symmetry.space_group_name_H-M   'P 1'
#
loop_
_entity.id
_entity.type
_entity.pdbx_description
1 polymer ?
#
loop_
_entity_poly.entity_id
_entity_poly.type
_entity_poly.pdbx_seq_one_letter_code
_entity_poly.pdbx_strand_id
1 'polypeptide(L)'
;MRGESDATVELDGNGYDQQQQNHHHHQQQQQNHHHQQHQQSPASTPRVLNSFVAEVPSDPKRRPYFSDGRRRVDFVLAYNYKKRGGLGPNNNDDGGGGGGGGGEGLPAGGRRDARPRRLPGGAAGAAASREEEAATAEEVNEEAKQRRREEFEKNLMDTGLEVEKDDEAKTHGQAFVRIHAPWNVLAREAEFLKIKMPTKKVYEIKPASGVLHKAAAVWHKVTRGLLPRVPETQSSLVKHLSFPFSREKQHMFNITDKDTFFNSATRSRIVHEILKRTTCNKAKYSMGVNSLLANDVYDAAYPLHDGDEHDDEGLESNDRKLLHSEWASYGVFYKYQPIELIRKYFGEKIGLYFAWLGVYTELLIPASLIGVIVFLYGCATIDENIPSMEMCDDRNNFTMCPLCDRACNYWRLSTVCGTARASHLFDNPATVFYAIFMALWATTFLEHWKRRQMRLDYSWDLTGLEDEEDHPRPEYEAKLLDKKMQSDFNKRQEQRALDQPSVVANLWKARVQSALAGGILDEELKLTWRDRLPSYAINFSSILFMIGLTFAIVFALIVYRISVSAALAVSTNAYQRANNRVIVTSTAVVINLIIILILDEIYGSVARWLTQIEVPKTDKEFEERLIFKSFLLKFVNSYTTIFYVAFFKGRFVGRPGNYVYVFPGHRMEECAPGGCLMELCIQLSIIMLGKQLIQNNLFEIGIPRMKKLLRSLRKKEVLHLHHHHHGGGDGDSEGLPKRRWDLDHELDPYAGLTPEYMEMIIQFGFVTLFVASFPLAPLFALLNNVIEIRLDAKKFVSELRRPTAVRAKDIGIWFNILSGIGKLSVITNAFVISTTSDFIPRLVYLYMYSADGTMRGFVDHTLSHFNVSDFAEGTGPAGDVGTGGDAEVLSCRYKDYRDPPGSERPYDTNKQYWAVMAARLAFVIIFQNLVMFLSNVLDWLIPDIPKDIADCLKKERTLIVATFLKEEQEKMQLLGNLGQNKDGRERRGGGGGGGGGGGGGGGGGGDPLESSQRELGDSSWEGAERASNQQHNGSSVGAGRERAESPAGGRDGGGLEPAEGGVGVDERGGHRPSNASCSAQHTVV
;
A
#
# COMPACT_ATOMS: atom_id res chain seq x y z
N MET A 1 50.39 13.79 38.20
CA MET A 1 51.82 14.07 37.95
C MET A 1 51.87 15.29 37.04
N ARG A 2 52.59 16.34 37.51
CA ARG A 2 53.29 17.47 36.82
C ARG A 2 52.80 17.91 35.42
N GLY A 3 52.63 19.18 35.08
CA GLY A 3 53.02 20.50 35.62
C GLY A 3 52.66 21.54 34.52
N GLU A 4 52.16 22.73 34.84
CA GLU A 4 52.92 24.02 34.94
C GLU A 4 53.65 24.39 33.63
N SER A 5 53.59 25.61 33.06
CA SER A 5 53.42 26.96 33.61
C SER A 5 53.38 28.02 32.46
N ASP A 6 52.58 29.08 32.60
CA ASP A 6 52.93 30.53 32.73
C ASP A 6 53.13 31.32 31.42
N ALA A 7 52.33 32.36 31.12
CA ALA A 7 52.27 33.75 31.66
C ALA A 7 52.93 34.71 30.64
N THR A 8 52.56 35.97 30.38
CA THR A 8 51.74 37.03 31.02
C THR A 8 51.74 38.22 30.04
N VAL A 9 50.73 39.10 30.07
CA VAL A 9 50.85 40.57 30.24
C VAL A 9 49.45 41.14 30.53
N GLU A 10 49.29 41.73 31.72
CA GLU A 10 48.20 42.62 32.15
C GLU A 10 48.38 44.03 31.56
N LEU A 11 47.28 44.80 31.46
CA LEU A 11 47.12 46.06 32.20
C LEU A 11 45.67 46.60 32.10
N ASP A 12 45.26 47.24 33.18
CA ASP A 12 43.91 47.65 33.63
C ASP A 12 43.19 48.72 32.81
N GLY A 13 41.86 48.84 33.05
CA GLY A 13 41.17 50.13 33.01
C GLY A 13 39.66 50.10 32.73
N ASN A 14 38.86 50.16 33.81
CA ASN A 14 37.59 50.87 33.98
C ASN A 14 36.55 50.96 32.84
N GLY A 15 35.28 50.67 33.19
CA GLY A 15 34.16 51.49 32.71
C GLY A 15 33.01 50.73 32.03
N TYR A 16 32.17 50.09 32.84
CA TYR A 16 30.75 49.93 32.53
C TYR A 16 30.14 51.32 32.28
N ASP A 17 29.80 51.68 31.03
CA ASP A 17 28.75 52.67 30.68
C ASP A 17 28.70 52.99 29.16
N GLN A 18 28.61 51.98 28.27
CA GLN A 18 28.28 52.29 26.86
C GLN A 18 27.67 51.16 26.02
N GLN A 19 26.78 50.35 26.61
CA GLN A 19 26.01 49.34 25.84
C GLN A 19 24.51 49.31 26.13
N GLN A 20 23.95 50.42 26.64
CA GLN A 20 22.49 50.59 26.81
C GLN A 20 21.85 51.67 25.91
N GLN A 21 22.59 52.30 25.00
CA GLN A 21 22.04 53.40 24.16
C GLN A 21 21.68 53.04 22.71
N ASN A 22 22.01 51.87 22.18
CA ASN A 22 21.64 51.49 20.80
C ASN A 22 20.42 50.58 20.66
N HIS A 23 19.73 50.25 21.76
CA HIS A 23 18.48 49.47 21.70
C HIS A 23 17.21 50.30 21.90
N HIS A 24 17.32 51.59 22.20
CA HIS A 24 16.16 52.46 22.46
C HIS A 24 15.73 53.36 21.31
N HIS A 25 16.45 53.43 20.18
CA HIS A 25 16.04 54.29 19.06
C HIS A 25 15.24 53.60 17.95
N HIS A 26 15.20 52.26 17.88
CA HIS A 26 14.40 51.56 16.86
C HIS A 26 12.98 51.17 17.30
N GLN A 27 12.63 51.35 18.57
CA GLN A 27 11.28 51.04 19.08
C GLN A 27 10.35 52.25 19.18
N GLN A 28 10.80 53.45 18.80
CA GLN A 28 10.03 54.69 18.98
C GLN A 28 9.51 55.34 17.67
N GLN A 29 9.65 54.67 16.51
CA GLN A 29 9.08 55.14 15.24
C GLN A 29 7.83 54.38 14.75
N GLN A 30 7.39 53.32 15.44
CA GLN A 30 6.21 52.52 15.03
C GLN A 30 4.93 52.76 15.85
N GLN A 31 4.94 53.62 16.88
CA GLN A 31 3.77 53.82 17.75
C GLN A 31 2.98 55.13 17.54
N ASN A 32 3.37 56.02 16.60
CA ASN A 32 2.76 57.35 16.48
C ASN A 32 1.88 57.62 15.24
N HIS A 33 1.32 56.59 14.57
CA HIS A 33 0.43 56.80 13.42
C HIS A 33 -0.93 56.10 13.44
N HIS A 34 -1.37 55.60 14.59
CA HIS A 34 -2.72 55.07 14.75
C HIS A 34 -3.39 55.58 16.02
N HIS A 35 -3.76 56.87 16.05
CA HIS A 35 -4.92 57.38 16.81
C HIS A 35 -5.35 58.78 16.34
N GLN A 36 -5.90 58.86 15.12
CA GLN A 36 -6.72 59.96 14.56
C GLN A 36 -7.08 59.47 13.13
N GLN A 37 -8.30 59.25 12.67
CA GLN A 37 -9.62 59.82 12.97
C GLN A 37 -10.71 58.80 12.63
N HIS A 38 -11.76 58.74 13.46
CA HIS A 38 -13.10 58.31 13.04
C HIS A 38 -13.81 59.52 12.40
N GLN A 39 -14.42 59.37 11.22
CA GLN A 39 -15.84 59.71 10.93
C GLN A 39 -16.19 59.78 9.41
N GLN A 40 -17.30 59.11 9.09
CA GLN A 40 -18.35 59.43 8.10
C GLN A 40 -18.13 59.24 6.57
N SER A 41 -19.15 58.60 5.97
CA SER A 41 -19.49 58.12 4.61
C SER A 41 -19.42 59.17 3.46
N PRO A 42 -19.88 58.90 2.20
CA PRO A 42 -19.94 57.69 1.35
C PRO A 42 -19.41 57.89 -0.11
N ALA A 43 -19.38 56.79 -0.89
CA ALA A 43 -19.51 56.69 -2.36
C ALA A 43 -18.55 57.46 -3.30
N SER A 44 -17.71 56.71 -4.03
CA SER A 44 -17.61 56.78 -5.51
C SER A 44 -16.66 55.70 -6.05
N THR A 45 -17.10 55.06 -7.13
CA THR A 45 -16.42 54.04 -7.96
C THR A 45 -14.94 54.35 -8.29
N PRO A 46 -14.01 53.37 -8.27
CA PRO A 46 -12.71 53.58 -8.89
C PRO A 46 -12.74 53.20 -10.37
N ARG A 47 -12.29 54.16 -11.17
CA ARG A 47 -11.96 54.05 -12.58
C ARG A 47 -10.88 52.99 -12.82
N VAL A 48 -11.06 52.28 -13.92
CA VAL A 48 -10.08 51.49 -14.65
C VAL A 48 -8.75 52.25 -14.81
N LEU A 49 -7.64 51.63 -14.42
CA LEU A 49 -6.33 51.93 -14.96
C LEU A 49 -5.73 50.64 -15.52
N ASN A 50 -5.92 50.47 -16.83
CA ASN A 50 -5.15 49.53 -17.63
C ASN A 50 -3.69 49.97 -17.68
N SER A 51 -2.80 48.98 -17.60
CA SER A 51 -1.48 48.87 -18.23
C SER A 51 -0.35 48.58 -17.24
N PHE A 52 -0.10 47.30 -16.99
CA PHE A 52 1.26 46.79 -16.89
C PHE A 52 1.30 45.44 -17.61
N VAL A 53 1.78 45.49 -18.85
CA VAL A 53 2.36 44.32 -19.51
C VAL A 53 3.52 43.89 -18.61
N ALA A 54 3.44 42.67 -18.08
CA ALA A 54 4.52 42.08 -17.31
C ALA A 54 5.77 42.01 -18.19
N GLU A 55 6.83 42.72 -17.83
CA GLU A 55 8.15 42.49 -18.39
C GLU A 55 8.59 41.06 -18.02
N VAL A 56 8.92 40.28 -19.04
CA VAL A 56 9.33 38.88 -18.94
C VAL A 56 10.77 38.84 -18.40
N PRO A 57 11.05 38.18 -17.26
CA PRO A 57 12.42 37.96 -16.79
C PRO A 57 13.18 36.99 -17.72
N SER A 58 14.47 37.23 -17.88
CA SER A 58 15.31 36.88 -19.04
C SER A 58 15.91 35.45 -19.11
N ASP A 59 15.39 34.44 -18.40
CA ASP A 59 15.83 33.05 -18.63
C ASP A 59 14.66 32.05 -18.76
N PRO A 60 14.18 31.77 -19.99
CA PRO A 60 13.11 30.80 -20.25
C PRO A 60 13.53 29.33 -20.02
N LYS A 61 14.82 29.04 -19.80
CA LYS A 61 15.35 27.65 -19.82
C LYS A 61 15.15 26.85 -18.53
N ARG A 62 14.71 27.48 -17.42
CA ARG A 62 14.47 26.81 -16.13
C ARG A 62 13.00 26.60 -15.76
N ARG A 63 12.04 27.12 -16.54
CA ARG A 63 10.60 27.03 -16.20
C ARG A 63 9.94 25.80 -16.84
N PRO A 64 8.86 25.24 -16.25
CA PRO A 64 8.12 24.10 -16.80
C PRO A 64 7.19 24.53 -17.95
N TYR A 65 7.71 25.31 -18.89
CA TYR A 65 6.97 25.85 -20.03
C TYR A 65 7.62 25.43 -21.34
N PHE A 66 6.86 25.53 -22.42
CA PHE A 66 7.32 25.35 -23.79
C PHE A 66 8.37 26.42 -24.12
N SER A 67 9.04 26.27 -25.26
CA SER A 67 10.06 27.23 -25.73
C SER A 67 9.56 28.67 -25.85
N ASP A 68 8.25 28.87 -25.94
CA ASP A 68 7.59 30.18 -26.00
C ASP A 68 7.35 30.87 -24.64
N GLY A 69 7.58 30.17 -23.53
CA GLY A 69 7.39 30.69 -22.16
C GLY A 69 5.93 30.95 -21.76
N ARG A 70 4.93 30.59 -22.59
CA ARG A 70 3.50 30.81 -22.31
C ARG A 70 2.78 29.53 -21.96
N ARG A 71 3.06 28.44 -22.66
CA ARG A 71 2.36 27.16 -22.49
C ARG A 71 3.07 26.28 -21.48
N ARG A 72 2.35 25.81 -20.46
CA ARG A 72 2.90 24.92 -19.44
C ARG A 72 3.06 23.49 -19.99
N VAL A 73 4.16 22.83 -19.66
CA VAL A 73 4.33 21.39 -19.89
C VAL A 73 3.53 20.61 -18.84
N ASP A 74 2.48 19.91 -19.27
CA ASP A 74 1.62 19.10 -18.41
C ASP A 74 2.12 17.64 -18.31
N PHE A 75 2.76 17.13 -19.36
CA PHE A 75 3.26 15.76 -19.45
C PHE A 75 4.49 15.65 -20.36
N VAL A 76 5.36 14.66 -20.09
CA VAL A 76 6.54 14.37 -20.91
C VAL A 76 6.58 12.90 -21.29
N LEU A 77 6.86 12.63 -22.58
CA LEU A 77 7.22 11.32 -23.09
C LEU A 77 8.71 11.32 -23.42
N ALA A 78 9.42 10.28 -23.03
CA ALA A 78 10.85 10.11 -23.31
C ALA A 78 11.08 8.86 -24.15
N TYR A 79 12.00 8.93 -25.10
CA TYR A 79 12.47 7.80 -25.88
C TYR A 79 13.94 7.97 -26.24
N ASN A 80 14.67 6.86 -26.37
CA ASN A 80 16.03 6.84 -26.85
C ASN A 80 16.07 6.67 -28.37
N TYR A 81 16.87 7.50 -29.05
CA TYR A 81 17.11 7.39 -30.48
C TYR A 81 18.56 6.95 -30.74
N LYS A 82 18.73 5.88 -31.53
CA LYS A 82 20.03 5.41 -32.03
C LYS A 82 20.07 5.56 -33.55
N LYS A 83 20.74 6.57 -34.08
CA LYS A 83 21.07 6.65 -35.51
C LYS A 83 22.46 6.05 -35.72
N ARG A 84 22.64 5.02 -36.53
CA ARG A 84 23.99 4.58 -36.89
C ARG A 84 24.61 5.66 -37.78
N GLY A 85 25.80 6.15 -37.43
CA GLY A 85 26.57 7.06 -38.29
C GLY A 85 26.77 6.42 -39.65
N GLY A 86 26.26 7.06 -40.70
CA GLY A 86 26.41 6.57 -42.06
C GLY A 86 27.87 6.57 -42.46
N LEU A 87 28.42 5.38 -42.76
CA LEU A 87 29.57 5.28 -43.65
C LEU A 87 29.09 5.78 -45.02
N GLY A 88 29.49 7.00 -45.38
CA GLY A 88 29.17 7.58 -46.68
C GLY A 88 29.69 6.68 -47.81
N PRO A 89 28.95 6.54 -48.93
CA PRO A 89 29.46 5.85 -50.09
C PRO A 89 30.64 6.67 -50.65
N ASN A 90 31.81 6.04 -50.75
CA ASN A 90 32.97 6.58 -51.46
C ASN A 90 32.57 6.85 -52.92
N ASN A 91 32.28 8.11 -53.25
CA ASN A 91 32.36 8.60 -54.62
C ASN A 91 33.84 8.86 -54.94
N ASN A 92 34.49 7.89 -55.56
CA ASN A 92 35.65 8.20 -56.38
C ASN A 92 35.14 8.61 -57.75
N ASP A 93 35.29 9.90 -58.04
CA ASP A 93 35.36 10.44 -59.40
C ASP A 93 36.48 9.72 -60.16
N ASP A 94 36.12 9.03 -61.25
CA ASP A 94 37.03 8.83 -62.38
C ASP A 94 36.25 9.19 -63.65
N GLY A 95 36.61 10.33 -64.22
CA GLY A 95 36.05 10.84 -65.47
C GLY A 95 36.62 10.12 -66.68
N GLY A 96 35.80 9.97 -67.72
CA GLY A 96 36.33 9.73 -69.06
C GLY A 96 35.46 8.89 -69.98
N GLY A 97 34.54 9.55 -70.68
CA GLY A 97 34.41 9.42 -72.14
C GLY A 97 33.79 8.16 -72.75
N GLY A 98 32.70 8.38 -73.49
CA GLY A 98 32.59 7.80 -74.83
C GLY A 98 31.45 6.83 -75.07
N GLY A 99 30.34 7.37 -75.58
CA GLY A 99 29.80 6.92 -76.87
C GLY A 99 28.89 5.69 -76.90
N GLY A 100 27.64 5.94 -77.26
CA GLY A 100 27.03 5.23 -78.39
C GLY A 100 26.02 4.13 -78.06
N GLY A 101 24.73 4.49 -78.14
CA GLY A 101 23.82 3.90 -79.12
C GLY A 101 23.17 2.54 -78.81
N GLY A 102 21.86 2.58 -78.57
CA GLY A 102 20.91 1.84 -79.41
C GLY A 102 20.33 0.53 -78.86
N GLY A 103 18.99 0.47 -78.86
CA GLY A 103 18.27 -0.68 -79.41
C GLY A 103 17.72 -1.73 -78.44
N GLU A 104 16.42 -1.62 -78.16
CA GLU A 104 15.37 -2.65 -78.21
C GLU A 104 15.63 -4.12 -77.82
N GLY A 105 14.68 -4.71 -77.05
CA GLY A 105 14.32 -6.12 -77.22
C GLY A 105 14.02 -6.94 -75.94
N LEU A 106 12.73 -7.18 -75.69
CA LEU A 106 12.16 -8.31 -74.91
C LEU A 106 12.50 -9.70 -75.57
N PRO A 107 12.06 -10.89 -75.08
CA PRO A 107 11.96 -11.46 -73.72
C PRO A 107 12.37 -12.98 -73.63
N ALA A 108 12.18 -13.57 -72.44
CA ALA A 108 11.84 -14.99 -72.15
C ALA A 108 12.91 -16.12 -72.16
N GLY A 109 12.84 -17.00 -71.14
CA GLY A 109 13.33 -18.40 -71.23
C GLY A 109 13.77 -19.11 -69.93
N GLY A 110 12.90 -19.95 -69.35
CA GLY A 110 13.16 -21.38 -69.08
C GLY A 110 14.19 -21.88 -68.02
N ARG A 111 13.64 -22.42 -66.92
CA ARG A 111 13.88 -23.75 -66.26
C ARG A 111 15.30 -24.28 -65.89
N ARG A 112 15.36 -24.65 -64.58
CA ARG A 112 15.81 -25.91 -63.93
C ARG A 112 17.29 -26.15 -63.54
N ASP A 113 17.39 -26.54 -62.26
CA ASP A 113 18.27 -27.52 -61.60
C ASP A 113 19.80 -27.30 -61.52
N ALA A 114 20.28 -26.97 -60.31
CA ALA A 114 21.40 -27.67 -59.66
C ALA A 114 21.57 -27.25 -58.18
N ARG A 115 21.51 -28.23 -57.27
CA ARG A 115 22.04 -28.19 -55.90
C ARG A 115 23.39 -28.96 -55.91
N PRO A 116 24.23 -28.90 -54.86
CA PRO A 116 25.05 -27.78 -54.39
C PRO A 116 26.56 -28.14 -54.45
N ARG A 117 27.46 -27.16 -54.62
CA ARG A 117 28.90 -27.36 -54.37
C ARG A 117 29.33 -26.56 -53.13
N ARG A 118 29.58 -27.28 -52.04
CA ARG A 118 30.26 -26.79 -50.84
C ARG A 118 31.72 -26.50 -51.18
N LEU A 119 32.19 -25.31 -50.81
CA LEU A 119 33.60 -25.05 -50.48
C LEU A 119 33.64 -24.48 -49.05
N PRO A 120 34.54 -24.94 -48.18
CA PRO A 120 34.60 -24.53 -46.78
C PRO A 120 35.61 -23.38 -46.59
N GLY A 121 35.28 -22.43 -45.71
CA GLY A 121 36.23 -21.43 -45.22
C GLY A 121 35.69 -20.00 -45.28
N GLY A 122 34.74 -19.69 -44.39
CA GLY A 122 34.15 -18.34 -44.28
C GLY A 122 33.60 -18.07 -42.89
N ALA A 123 34.41 -18.29 -41.84
CA ALA A 123 34.00 -17.98 -40.46
C ALA A 123 33.90 -16.46 -40.19
N ALA A 124 34.63 -15.63 -40.96
CA ALA A 124 34.53 -14.16 -40.87
C ALA A 124 33.33 -13.58 -41.64
N GLY A 125 32.93 -14.20 -42.77
CA GLY A 125 31.80 -13.75 -43.58
C GLY A 125 30.44 -14.10 -42.97
N ALA A 126 30.33 -15.21 -42.24
CA ALA A 126 29.08 -15.61 -41.57
C ALA A 126 28.77 -14.80 -40.31
N ALA A 127 29.79 -14.21 -39.66
CA ALA A 127 29.62 -13.27 -38.56
C ALA A 127 29.20 -11.89 -39.09
N ALA A 128 29.88 -11.40 -40.13
CA ALA A 128 29.54 -10.13 -40.79
C ALA A 128 28.12 -10.16 -41.39
N SER A 129 27.73 -11.26 -42.03
CA SER A 129 26.37 -11.41 -42.58
C SER A 129 25.30 -11.49 -41.48
N ARG A 130 25.60 -12.10 -40.32
CA ARG A 130 24.67 -12.15 -39.17
C ARG A 130 24.54 -10.79 -38.49
N GLU A 131 25.64 -10.04 -38.41
CA GLU A 131 25.64 -8.66 -37.91
C GLU A 131 24.90 -7.72 -38.86
N GLU A 132 24.98 -7.94 -40.17
CA GLU A 132 24.27 -7.16 -41.19
C GLU A 132 22.77 -7.53 -41.25
N GLU A 133 22.40 -8.81 -41.10
CA GLU A 133 21.00 -9.25 -40.94
C GLU A 133 20.38 -8.78 -39.62
N ALA A 134 21.16 -8.76 -38.52
CA ALA A 134 20.71 -8.23 -37.24
C ALA A 134 20.59 -6.70 -37.27
N ALA A 135 21.52 -5.99 -37.92
CA ALA A 135 21.47 -4.54 -38.09
C ALA A 135 20.27 -4.11 -38.96
N THR A 136 20.00 -4.82 -40.05
CA THR A 136 18.82 -4.56 -40.90
C THR A 136 17.50 -4.87 -40.18
N ALA A 137 17.45 -5.94 -39.35
CA ALA A 137 16.29 -6.23 -38.52
C ALA A 137 16.07 -5.18 -37.41
N GLU A 138 17.14 -4.65 -36.80
CA GLU A 138 17.07 -3.55 -35.83
C GLU A 138 16.61 -2.24 -36.49
N GLU A 139 17.13 -1.90 -37.67
CA GLU A 139 16.71 -0.72 -38.43
C GLU A 139 15.23 -0.78 -38.82
N VAL A 140 14.75 -1.93 -39.32
CA VAL A 140 13.32 -2.14 -39.63
C VAL A 140 12.45 -2.02 -38.37
N ASN A 141 12.93 -2.50 -37.22
CA ASN A 141 12.21 -2.39 -35.96
C ASN A 141 12.16 -0.94 -35.44
N GLU A 142 13.25 -0.19 -35.52
CA GLU A 142 13.31 1.21 -35.11
C GLU A 142 12.49 2.12 -36.04
N GLU A 143 12.49 1.87 -37.35
CA GLU A 143 11.57 2.53 -38.29
C GLU A 143 10.10 2.22 -37.95
N ALA A 144 9.79 0.97 -37.59
CA ALA A 144 8.44 0.59 -37.19
C ALA A 144 8.02 1.25 -35.87
N LYS A 145 8.93 1.41 -34.90
CA LYS A 145 8.69 2.19 -33.67
C LYS A 145 8.48 3.68 -33.98
N GLN A 146 9.29 4.25 -34.87
CA GLN A 146 9.19 5.64 -35.27
C GLN A 146 7.83 5.94 -35.92
N ARG A 147 7.37 5.10 -36.85
CA ARG A 147 6.04 5.24 -37.47
C ARG A 147 4.91 5.16 -36.43
N ARG A 148 5.04 4.29 -35.43
CA ARG A 148 4.06 4.18 -34.33
C ARG A 148 4.05 5.44 -33.46
N ARG A 149 5.21 6.04 -33.16
CA ARG A 149 5.31 7.32 -32.42
C ARG A 149 4.65 8.45 -33.19
N GLU A 150 4.99 8.62 -34.46
CA GLU A 150 4.43 9.68 -35.31
C GLU A 150 2.92 9.56 -35.48
N GLU A 151 2.40 8.34 -35.61
CA GLU A 151 0.95 8.10 -35.63
C GLU A 151 0.30 8.47 -34.30
N PHE A 152 0.87 8.02 -33.18
CA PHE A 152 0.34 8.32 -31.86
C PHE A 152 0.32 9.83 -31.58
N GLU A 153 1.43 10.51 -31.88
CA GLU A 153 1.56 11.97 -31.71
C GLU A 153 0.61 12.74 -32.62
N LYS A 154 0.40 12.28 -33.85
CA LYS A 154 -0.62 12.85 -34.74
C LYS A 154 -2.01 12.68 -34.15
N ASN A 155 -2.34 11.50 -33.64
CA ASN A 155 -3.64 11.26 -33.01
C ASN A 155 -3.80 12.12 -31.74
N LEU A 156 -2.73 12.38 -30.98
CA LEU A 156 -2.76 13.31 -29.85
C LEU A 156 -3.09 14.73 -30.31
N MET A 157 -2.46 15.20 -31.39
CA MET A 157 -2.79 16.50 -31.99
C MET A 157 -4.23 16.56 -32.50
N ASP A 158 -4.73 15.48 -33.13
CA ASP A 158 -6.10 15.37 -33.61
C ASP A 158 -7.13 15.40 -32.44
N THR A 159 -6.76 14.90 -31.25
CA THR A 159 -7.61 15.05 -30.04
C THR A 159 -7.63 16.47 -29.46
N GLY A 160 -6.72 17.34 -29.92
CA GLY A 160 -6.59 18.74 -29.54
C GLY A 160 -5.44 19.04 -28.56
N LEU A 161 -4.57 18.07 -28.26
CA LEU A 161 -3.37 18.32 -27.44
C LEU A 161 -2.28 19.00 -28.25
N GLU A 162 -1.53 19.88 -27.61
CA GLU A 162 -0.39 20.55 -28.21
C GLU A 162 0.90 19.82 -27.85
N VAL A 163 1.70 19.50 -28.88
CA VAL A 163 2.91 18.66 -28.74
C VAL A 163 4.13 19.42 -29.26
N GLU A 164 5.19 19.47 -28.45
CA GLU A 164 6.50 20.05 -28.84
C GLU A 164 7.60 18.98 -28.72
N LYS A 165 8.41 18.82 -29.78
CA LYS A 165 9.55 17.89 -29.82
C LYS A 165 10.85 18.64 -29.61
N ASP A 166 11.86 17.96 -29.06
CA ASP A 166 13.24 18.47 -29.07
C ASP A 166 13.80 18.48 -30.51
N ASP A 167 14.68 19.44 -30.81
CA ASP A 167 15.33 19.58 -32.12
C ASP A 167 16.17 18.33 -32.45
N GLU A 168 16.03 17.83 -33.68
CA GLU A 168 16.67 16.59 -34.20
C GLU A 168 18.21 16.65 -34.30
N ALA A 169 18.84 17.74 -33.83
CA ALA A 169 20.29 17.96 -33.91
C ALA A 169 21.13 17.04 -32.99
N LYS A 170 20.51 16.27 -32.08
CA LYS A 170 21.21 15.27 -31.27
C LYS A 170 21.41 13.99 -32.09
N THR A 171 22.62 13.77 -32.60
CA THR A 171 23.01 12.58 -33.39
C THR A 171 22.88 11.26 -32.62
N HIS A 172 22.98 11.30 -31.28
CA HIS A 172 22.68 10.18 -30.37
C HIS A 172 22.13 10.71 -29.05
N GLY A 173 21.09 10.08 -28.48
CA GLY A 173 20.67 10.33 -27.11
C GLY A 173 19.18 10.23 -26.81
N GLN A 174 18.81 10.72 -25.63
CA GLN A 174 17.43 10.84 -25.15
C GLN A 174 16.73 12.00 -25.85
N ALA A 175 15.55 11.72 -26.40
CA ALA A 175 14.65 12.70 -26.96
C ALA A 175 13.39 12.81 -26.09
N PHE A 176 12.88 14.03 -25.96
CA PHE A 176 11.71 14.34 -25.15
C PHE A 176 10.60 14.96 -26.00
N VAL A 177 9.38 14.50 -25.74
CA VAL A 177 8.14 15.04 -26.29
C VAL A 177 7.38 15.71 -25.15
N ARG A 178 7.08 16.99 -25.30
CA ARG A 178 6.41 17.82 -24.30
C ARG A 178 4.95 18.00 -24.72
N ILE A 179 4.03 17.83 -23.78
CA ILE A 179 2.59 17.86 -24.03
C ILE A 179 1.95 18.97 -23.20
N HIS A 180 1.13 19.78 -23.84
CA HIS A 180 0.30 20.82 -23.22
C HIS A 180 -1.18 20.59 -23.55
N ALA A 181 -2.04 20.71 -22.53
CA ALA A 181 -3.48 20.67 -22.71
C ALA A 181 -4.10 22.08 -22.67
N PRO A 182 -4.68 22.56 -23.78
CA PRO A 182 -5.36 23.84 -23.81
C PRO A 182 -6.69 23.79 -23.04
N TRP A 183 -7.20 24.96 -22.63
CA TRP A 183 -8.39 25.09 -21.79
C TRP A 183 -9.64 24.39 -22.34
N ASN A 184 -9.86 24.45 -23.66
CA ASN A 184 -11.00 23.80 -24.33
C ASN A 184 -10.97 22.27 -24.17
N VAL A 185 -9.79 21.65 -24.26
CA VAL A 185 -9.59 20.20 -24.05
C VAL A 185 -9.75 19.88 -22.58
N LEU A 186 -9.11 20.64 -21.68
CA LEU A 186 -9.27 20.44 -20.23
C LEU A 186 -10.74 20.52 -19.79
N ALA A 187 -11.47 21.52 -20.26
CA ALA A 187 -12.89 21.69 -19.95
C ALA A 187 -13.75 20.54 -20.49
N ARG A 188 -13.48 20.07 -21.72
CA ARG A 188 -14.19 18.93 -22.34
C ARG A 188 -13.95 17.64 -21.57
N GLU A 189 -12.70 17.33 -21.27
CA GLU A 189 -12.35 16.09 -20.58
C GLU A 189 -12.72 16.14 -19.09
N ALA A 190 -12.68 17.31 -18.44
CA ALA A 190 -13.13 17.46 -17.06
C ALA A 190 -14.63 17.18 -16.90
N GLU A 191 -15.44 17.53 -17.91
CA GLU A 191 -16.86 17.19 -17.97
C GLU A 191 -17.08 15.69 -18.20
N PHE A 192 -16.32 15.10 -19.13
CA PHE A 192 -16.36 13.65 -19.38
C PHE A 192 -15.99 12.82 -18.14
N LEU A 193 -14.94 13.23 -17.41
CA LEU A 193 -14.46 12.59 -16.18
C LEU A 193 -15.26 13.00 -14.92
N LYS A 194 -16.34 13.78 -15.08
CA LYS A 194 -17.19 14.30 -13.99
C LYS A 194 -16.38 14.89 -12.84
N ILE A 195 -15.32 15.65 -13.14
CA ILE A 195 -14.42 16.20 -12.11
C ILE A 195 -15.18 17.22 -11.27
N LYS A 196 -15.30 16.98 -9.97
CA LYS A 196 -15.93 17.95 -9.07
C LYS A 196 -15.05 19.17 -8.88
N MET A 197 -15.62 20.34 -9.12
CA MET A 197 -14.94 21.64 -8.99
C MET A 197 -15.76 22.59 -8.11
N PRO A 198 -15.10 23.53 -7.42
CA PRO A 198 -15.77 24.46 -6.51
C PRO A 198 -16.66 25.45 -7.27
N THR A 199 -17.90 25.59 -6.81
CA THR A 199 -18.86 26.59 -7.31
C THR A 199 -18.72 27.93 -6.57
N LYS A 200 -19.32 28.98 -7.12
CA LYS A 200 -19.41 30.31 -6.48
C LYS A 200 -20.27 30.30 -5.22
N LYS A 201 -21.12 29.29 -5.05
CA LYS A 201 -21.93 29.13 -3.84
C LYS A 201 -21.06 28.55 -2.74
N VAL A 202 -21.09 29.24 -1.60
CA VAL A 202 -20.36 28.89 -0.39
C VAL A 202 -21.38 28.72 0.72
N TYR A 203 -21.11 27.79 1.63
CA TYR A 203 -21.88 27.64 2.85
C TYR A 203 -20.96 27.61 4.05
N GLU A 204 -21.43 28.18 5.15
CA GLU A 204 -20.71 28.14 6.40
C GLU A 204 -20.87 26.77 7.05
N ILE A 205 -19.73 26.18 7.40
CA ILE A 205 -19.67 25.02 8.27
C ILE A 205 -19.86 25.55 9.68
N LYS A 206 -21.01 25.24 10.31
CA LYS A 206 -21.22 25.58 11.71
C LYS A 206 -20.19 24.81 12.53
N PRO A 207 -19.30 25.46 13.28
CA PRO A 207 -18.40 24.74 14.17
C PRO A 207 -19.26 23.95 15.16
N ALA A 208 -18.82 22.74 15.50
CA ALA A 208 -19.48 21.93 16.53
C ALA A 208 -19.62 22.80 17.79
N SER A 209 -20.84 23.07 18.24
CA SER A 209 -21.09 23.93 19.41
C SER A 209 -21.18 23.06 20.68
N GLY A 210 -20.59 23.54 21.79
CA GLY A 210 -20.64 22.85 23.09
C GLY A 210 -19.28 22.64 23.76
N VAL A 211 -19.23 21.72 24.74
CA VAL A 211 -18.03 21.38 25.54
C VAL A 211 -16.87 20.92 24.65
N LEU A 212 -17.16 20.19 23.58
CA LEU A 212 -16.19 19.67 22.62
C LEU A 212 -15.44 20.80 21.89
N HIS A 213 -16.09 21.94 21.60
CA HIS A 213 -15.45 23.10 20.98
C HIS A 213 -14.44 23.77 21.92
N LYS A 214 -14.79 23.89 23.20
CA LYS A 214 -13.89 24.47 24.21
C LYS A 214 -12.65 23.59 24.38
N ALA A 215 -12.82 22.27 24.43
CA ALA A 215 -11.72 21.31 24.44
C ALA A 215 -10.85 21.41 23.17
N ALA A 216 -11.48 21.48 21.99
CA ALA A 216 -10.77 21.63 20.71
C ALA A 216 -10.02 22.97 20.60
N ALA A 217 -10.57 24.07 21.12
CA ALA A 217 -9.91 25.37 21.13
C ALA A 217 -8.70 25.40 22.06
N VAL A 218 -8.80 24.77 23.23
CA VAL A 218 -7.66 24.57 24.14
C VAL A 218 -6.60 23.69 23.47
N TRP A 219 -7.02 22.60 22.82
CA TRP A 219 -6.13 21.72 22.07
C TRP A 219 -5.42 22.45 20.93
N HIS A 220 -6.13 23.28 20.15
CA HIS A 220 -5.54 24.11 19.09
C HIS A 220 -4.53 25.13 19.62
N LYS A 221 -4.78 25.69 20.81
CA LYS A 221 -3.85 26.63 21.45
C LYS A 221 -2.55 25.93 21.88
N VAL A 222 -2.64 24.70 22.37
CA VAL A 222 -1.49 23.87 22.77
C VAL A 222 -0.72 23.37 21.54
N THR A 223 -1.44 22.95 20.49
CA THR A 223 -0.86 22.36 19.27
C THR A 223 -0.41 23.38 18.23
N ARG A 224 -0.60 24.68 18.47
CA ARG A 224 -0.26 25.76 17.52
C ARG A 224 1.21 25.75 17.06
N GLY A 225 2.14 25.37 17.95
CA GLY A 225 3.57 25.25 17.62
C GLY A 225 3.92 23.99 16.81
N LEU A 226 3.03 22.99 16.80
CA LEU A 226 3.18 21.72 16.09
C LEU A 226 2.53 21.76 14.70
N LEU A 227 1.72 22.78 14.38
CA LEU A 227 1.09 22.91 13.07
C LEU A 227 2.10 23.40 12.01
N PRO A 228 2.06 22.86 10.77
CA PRO A 228 2.92 23.31 9.70
C PRO A 228 2.57 24.74 9.26
N ARG A 229 3.58 25.53 8.89
CA ARG A 229 3.41 26.93 8.46
C ARG A 229 3.06 26.99 6.97
N VAL A 230 1.88 26.49 6.63
CA VAL A 230 1.31 26.62 5.28
C VAL A 230 0.42 27.87 5.28
N PRO A 231 0.33 28.64 4.17
CA PRO A 231 -0.70 29.67 4.05
C PRO A 231 -2.05 29.03 4.35
N GLU A 232 -2.62 29.36 5.52
CA GLU A 232 -3.95 28.87 5.88
C GLU A 232 -4.88 29.33 4.76
N THR A 233 -5.40 28.39 3.98
CA THR A 233 -6.59 28.67 3.21
C THR A 233 -7.61 29.06 4.27
N GLN A 234 -8.01 30.34 4.32
CA GLN A 234 -8.98 30.92 5.25
C GLN A 234 -10.40 30.29 5.10
N SER A 235 -10.49 29.00 4.75
CA SER A 235 -11.68 28.25 4.40
C SER A 235 -12.19 27.34 5.52
N SER A 236 -11.61 27.38 6.73
CA SER A 236 -12.04 26.48 7.81
C SER A 236 -13.50 26.67 8.24
N LEU A 237 -14.09 27.85 7.95
CA LEU A 237 -15.48 28.16 8.24
C LEU A 237 -16.38 28.19 7.00
N VAL A 238 -15.83 28.25 5.79
CA VAL A 238 -16.58 28.48 4.55
C VAL A 238 -16.13 27.47 3.50
N LYS A 239 -16.98 26.47 3.20
CA LYS A 239 -16.71 25.46 2.16
C LYS A 239 -17.48 25.83 0.88
N HIS A 240 -16.77 25.82 -0.24
CA HIS A 240 -17.38 25.94 -1.56
C HIS A 240 -18.20 24.68 -1.86
N LEU A 241 -19.39 24.87 -2.41
CA LEU A 241 -20.18 23.74 -2.87
C LEU A 241 -19.52 23.16 -4.12
N SER A 242 -19.15 21.88 -4.09
CA SER A 242 -18.46 21.21 -5.21
C SER A 242 -19.45 20.44 -6.08
N PHE A 243 -19.35 20.59 -7.40
CA PHE A 243 -20.23 19.91 -8.36
C PHE A 243 -19.43 19.42 -9.56
N PRO A 244 -19.81 18.29 -10.22
CA PRO A 244 -19.18 17.86 -11.47
C PRO A 244 -19.11 18.99 -12.49
N PHE A 245 -17.92 19.24 -13.01
CA PHE A 245 -17.67 20.31 -13.95
C PHE A 245 -18.54 20.11 -15.20
N SER A 246 -19.23 21.16 -15.61
CA SER A 246 -20.01 21.15 -16.86
C SER A 246 -19.70 22.40 -17.65
N ARG A 247 -19.50 22.20 -18.96
CA ARG A 247 -19.10 23.27 -19.87
C ARG A 247 -20.23 24.27 -20.12
N GLU A 248 -21.47 23.80 -20.12
CA GLU A 248 -22.66 24.65 -20.23
C GLU A 248 -22.86 25.53 -18.99
N LYS A 249 -22.46 25.00 -17.83
CA LYS A 249 -22.67 25.62 -16.51
C LYS A 249 -21.42 26.31 -15.95
N GLN A 250 -20.47 26.70 -16.82
CA GLN A 250 -19.21 27.36 -16.42
C GLN A 250 -19.41 28.57 -15.49
N HIS A 251 -20.48 29.32 -15.69
CA HIS A 251 -20.80 30.52 -14.90
C HIS A 251 -21.05 30.23 -13.41
N MET A 252 -21.39 28.98 -13.05
CA MET A 252 -21.58 28.55 -11.66
C MET A 252 -20.26 28.27 -10.94
N PHE A 253 -19.19 27.99 -11.68
CA PHE A 253 -17.88 27.67 -11.12
C PHE A 253 -17.09 28.94 -10.77
N ASN A 254 -16.24 28.84 -9.75
CA ASN A 254 -15.38 29.95 -9.35
C ASN A 254 -14.13 30.02 -10.24
N ILE A 255 -14.29 30.51 -11.48
CA ILE A 255 -13.19 30.66 -12.44
C ILE A 255 -12.68 32.11 -12.37
N THR A 256 -11.63 32.35 -11.58
CA THR A 256 -10.92 33.64 -11.54
C THR A 256 -9.92 33.76 -12.68
N ASP A 257 -9.16 32.70 -12.92
CA ASP A 257 -8.18 32.57 -13.99
C ASP A 257 -8.19 31.13 -14.53
N LYS A 258 -8.05 31.00 -15.86
CA LYS A 258 -8.16 29.71 -16.56
C LYS A 258 -6.93 28.83 -16.35
N ASP A 259 -5.76 29.42 -16.12
CA ASP A 259 -4.52 28.67 -15.98
C ASP A 259 -4.35 28.09 -14.56
N THR A 260 -4.89 28.77 -13.56
CA THR A 260 -4.84 28.36 -12.14
C THR A 260 -6.05 27.56 -11.65
N PHE A 261 -7.19 27.62 -12.35
CA PHE A 261 -8.41 26.90 -11.93
C PHE A 261 -8.22 25.38 -11.84
N PHE A 262 -7.52 24.78 -12.83
CA PHE A 262 -7.13 23.38 -12.76
C PHE A 262 -5.72 23.26 -12.19
N ASN A 263 -5.61 22.63 -11.02
CA ASN A 263 -4.32 22.34 -10.39
C ASN A 263 -3.42 21.50 -11.30
N SER A 264 -2.10 21.65 -11.14
CA SER A 264 -1.05 20.88 -11.83
C SER A 264 -1.33 19.37 -11.84
N ALA A 265 -1.70 18.81 -10.68
CA ALA A 265 -2.04 17.40 -10.52
C ALA A 265 -3.32 16.99 -11.28
N THR A 266 -4.33 17.86 -11.33
CA THR A 266 -5.58 17.60 -12.06
C THR A 266 -5.35 17.68 -13.58
N ARG A 267 -4.54 18.64 -14.04
CA ARG A 267 -4.15 18.77 -15.45
C ARG A 267 -3.40 17.54 -15.91
N SER A 268 -2.35 17.13 -15.21
CA SER A 268 -1.58 15.94 -15.56
C SER A 268 -2.41 14.65 -15.54
N ARG A 269 -3.37 14.54 -14.63
CA ARG A 269 -4.36 13.44 -14.62
C ARG A 269 -5.21 13.43 -15.88
N ILE A 270 -5.78 14.57 -16.27
CA ILE A 270 -6.59 14.67 -17.50
C ILE A 270 -5.75 14.26 -18.71
N VAL A 271 -4.52 14.76 -18.83
CA VAL A 271 -3.63 14.40 -19.95
C VAL A 271 -3.30 12.91 -19.93
N HIS A 272 -3.05 12.33 -18.75
CA HIS A 272 -2.79 10.90 -18.62
C HIS A 272 -3.97 10.03 -19.08
N GLU A 273 -5.20 10.43 -18.76
CA GLU A 273 -6.40 9.72 -19.23
C GLU A 273 -6.62 9.85 -20.74
N ILE A 274 -6.30 11.01 -21.33
CA ILE A 274 -6.29 11.16 -22.80
C ILE A 274 -5.25 10.20 -23.40
N LEU A 275 -4.03 10.17 -22.85
CA LEU A 275 -2.93 9.30 -23.33
C LEU A 275 -3.28 7.80 -23.26
N LYS A 276 -4.04 7.37 -22.24
CA LYS A 276 -4.53 5.99 -22.13
C LYS A 276 -5.61 5.68 -23.16
N ARG A 277 -6.53 6.61 -23.42
CA ARG A 277 -7.68 6.41 -24.31
C ARG A 277 -7.32 6.53 -25.79
N THR A 278 -6.29 7.31 -26.15
CA THR A 278 -5.87 7.48 -27.54
C THR A 278 -5.34 6.19 -28.15
N THR A 279 -5.96 5.75 -29.25
CA THR A 279 -5.60 4.52 -29.97
C THR A 279 -4.75 4.82 -31.20
N CYS A 280 -3.92 3.85 -31.63
CA CYS A 280 -3.32 3.87 -32.98
C CYS A 280 -4.21 3.05 -33.92
N ASN A 281 -4.58 3.64 -35.07
CA ASN A 281 -5.60 3.07 -35.97
C ASN A 281 -5.00 2.19 -37.08
N LYS A 282 -3.75 2.45 -37.50
CA LYS A 282 -3.07 1.72 -38.59
C LYS A 282 -2.28 0.53 -38.08
N ALA A 283 -1.68 0.65 -36.91
CA ALA A 283 -1.29 -0.51 -36.13
C ALA A 283 -2.57 -1.18 -35.65
N LYS A 284 -3.04 -2.19 -36.39
CA LYS A 284 -4.08 -3.12 -35.95
C LYS A 284 -3.75 -3.51 -34.50
N TYR A 285 -4.49 -2.93 -33.55
CA TYR A 285 -4.62 -3.37 -32.16
C TYR A 285 -3.58 -2.91 -31.11
N SER A 286 -3.08 -1.66 -31.14
CA SER A 286 -2.42 -1.05 -29.96
C SER A 286 -3.26 0.12 -29.37
N MET A 287 -3.85 -0.09 -28.19
CA MET A 287 -4.60 0.94 -27.47
C MET A 287 -3.74 1.57 -26.36
N GLY A 288 -3.64 2.90 -26.37
CA GLY A 288 -3.09 3.70 -25.28
C GLY A 288 -1.57 3.72 -25.13
N VAL A 289 -1.11 4.70 -24.35
CA VAL A 289 0.31 4.89 -23.99
C VAL A 289 0.91 3.68 -23.26
N ASN A 290 0.11 2.96 -22.45
CA ASN A 290 0.59 1.81 -21.68
C ASN A 290 1.05 0.65 -22.60
N SER A 291 0.36 0.44 -23.73
CA SER A 291 0.78 -0.54 -24.73
C SER A 291 2.08 -0.11 -25.44
N LEU A 292 2.28 1.19 -25.67
CA LEU A 292 3.49 1.74 -26.28
C LEU A 292 4.70 1.66 -25.34
N LEU A 293 4.49 1.86 -24.03
CA LEU A 293 5.51 1.65 -22.99
C LEU A 293 5.88 0.18 -22.86
N ALA A 294 4.90 -0.73 -22.88
CA ALA A 294 5.15 -2.18 -22.78
C ALA A 294 5.91 -2.75 -24.00
N ASN A 295 5.83 -2.08 -25.16
CA ASN A 295 6.48 -2.48 -26.41
C ASN A 295 7.80 -1.71 -26.68
N ASP A 296 8.35 -1.00 -25.67
CA ASP A 296 9.58 -0.19 -25.78
C ASP A 296 9.56 0.81 -26.95
N VAL A 297 8.39 1.40 -27.23
CA VAL A 297 8.24 2.49 -28.22
C VAL A 297 8.58 3.84 -27.57
N TYR A 298 8.12 4.01 -26.33
CA TYR A 298 8.54 5.07 -25.40
C TYR A 298 9.21 4.40 -24.19
N ASP A 299 10.23 5.05 -23.64
CA ASP A 299 10.96 4.56 -22.46
C ASP A 299 10.27 4.98 -21.15
N ALA A 300 9.68 6.17 -21.14
CA ALA A 300 9.00 6.71 -19.96
C ALA A 300 7.92 7.73 -20.33
N ALA A 301 6.87 7.79 -19.51
CA ALA A 301 5.81 8.78 -19.60
C ALA A 301 5.51 9.28 -18.18
N TYR A 302 5.71 10.58 -17.90
CA TYR A 302 5.56 11.11 -16.54
C TYR A 302 5.23 12.61 -16.53
N PRO A 303 4.53 13.10 -15.49
CA PRO A 303 4.35 14.52 -15.25
C PRO A 303 5.61 15.17 -14.67
N LEU A 304 5.77 16.48 -14.88
CA LEU A 304 6.91 17.23 -14.36
C LEU A 304 6.65 17.75 -12.93
N HIS A 305 7.75 17.97 -12.20
CA HIS A 305 7.73 18.74 -10.97
C HIS A 305 7.75 20.26 -11.25
N ASP A 306 7.05 21.02 -10.40
CA ASP A 306 6.83 22.46 -10.57
C ASP A 306 8.08 23.37 -10.37
N GLY A 307 9.25 22.82 -10.03
CA GLY A 307 10.53 23.53 -9.93
C GLY A 307 11.54 22.86 -8.99
N ASP A 308 12.70 23.49 -8.75
CA ASP A 308 13.79 22.85 -8.00
C ASP A 308 13.68 22.94 -6.47
N GLU A 309 14.39 22.03 -5.79
CA GLU A 309 14.37 21.89 -4.32
C GLU A 309 15.25 22.94 -3.61
N HIS A 310 16.29 23.44 -4.28
CA HIS A 310 17.33 24.31 -3.71
C HIS A 310 17.21 25.76 -4.17
N ASP A 311 17.78 26.68 -3.37
CA ASP A 311 17.68 28.13 -3.54
C ASP A 311 18.31 28.64 -4.85
N ASP A 312 17.48 29.01 -5.82
CA ASP A 312 17.77 30.16 -6.68
C ASP A 312 17.13 31.38 -6.03
N GLU A 313 17.94 32.33 -5.55
CA GLU A 313 17.47 33.61 -5.03
C GLU A 313 16.67 34.35 -6.12
N GLY A 314 15.36 34.54 -5.88
CA GLY A 314 14.49 35.35 -6.75
C GLY A 314 13.31 34.63 -7.42
N LEU A 315 13.15 33.30 -7.25
CA LEU A 315 11.99 32.57 -7.79
C LEU A 315 10.77 32.57 -6.85
N GLU A 316 9.56 32.68 -7.42
CA GLU A 316 8.27 32.54 -6.73
C GLU A 316 8.21 31.24 -5.89
N SER A 317 7.52 31.31 -4.74
CA SER A 317 7.38 30.18 -3.81
C SER A 317 6.76 28.95 -4.49
N ASN A 318 7.53 27.87 -4.60
CA ASN A 318 7.14 26.63 -5.27
C ASN A 318 6.53 25.61 -4.30
N ASP A 319 5.42 24.96 -4.66
CA ASP A 319 4.72 23.95 -3.84
C ASP A 319 5.67 22.80 -3.41
N ARG A 320 6.59 22.38 -4.30
CA ARG A 320 7.61 21.35 -3.99
C ARG A 320 8.58 21.81 -2.89
N LYS A 321 9.02 23.07 -2.95
CA LYS A 321 9.94 23.66 -1.96
C LYS A 321 9.27 23.76 -0.59
N LEU A 322 8.00 24.17 -0.56
CA LEU A 322 7.21 24.24 0.66
C LEU A 322 7.01 22.86 1.30
N LEU A 323 6.71 21.84 0.48
CA LEU A 323 6.63 20.45 0.95
C LEU A 323 7.98 19.95 1.50
N HIS A 324 9.09 20.33 0.87
CA HIS A 324 10.41 19.94 1.35
C HIS A 324 10.75 20.55 2.72
N SER A 325 10.53 21.86 2.88
CA SER A 325 10.90 22.59 4.10
C SER A 325 9.99 22.29 5.30
N GLU A 326 8.68 22.14 5.09
CA GLU A 326 7.70 21.96 6.18
C GLU A 326 7.38 20.48 6.48
N TRP A 327 7.73 19.55 5.59
CA TRP A 327 7.35 18.14 5.75
C TRP A 327 8.50 17.15 5.53
N ALA A 328 9.22 17.21 4.41
CA ALA A 328 10.23 16.22 4.03
C ALA A 328 11.63 16.41 4.68
N SER A 329 11.74 17.33 5.65
CA SER A 329 12.97 17.63 6.39
C SER A 329 13.02 16.88 7.72
N TYR A 330 14.12 16.18 8.02
CA TYR A 330 14.28 15.42 9.27
C TYR A 330 14.16 16.29 10.54
N GLY A 331 14.61 17.54 10.48
CA GLY A 331 14.52 18.49 11.60
C GLY A 331 13.09 18.91 11.97
N VAL A 332 12.08 18.52 11.16
CA VAL A 332 10.68 18.92 11.30
C VAL A 332 9.80 17.74 11.76
N PHE A 333 10.39 16.71 12.37
CA PHE A 333 9.70 15.48 12.77
C PHE A 333 8.51 15.69 13.73
N TYR A 334 8.56 16.73 14.56
CA TYR A 334 7.54 17.06 15.57
C TYR A 334 6.30 17.78 15.02
N LYS A 335 6.34 18.28 13.77
CA LYS A 335 5.17 18.98 13.18
C LYS A 335 4.16 18.00 12.59
N TYR A 336 2.88 18.36 12.65
CA TYR A 336 1.80 17.66 11.95
C TYR A 336 2.00 17.68 10.43
N GLN A 337 1.51 16.64 9.77
CA GLN A 337 1.65 16.47 8.32
C GLN A 337 0.67 17.41 7.56
N PRO A 338 1.13 18.15 6.53
CA PRO A 338 0.27 19.02 5.73
C PRO A 338 -0.49 18.22 4.64
N ILE A 339 -1.45 17.40 5.06
CA ILE A 339 -2.15 16.44 4.18
C ILE A 339 -2.83 17.13 2.98
N GLU A 340 -3.44 18.31 3.16
CA GLU A 340 -4.08 19.05 2.05
C GLU A 340 -3.08 19.48 0.97
N LEU A 341 -1.86 19.87 1.35
CA LEU A 341 -0.82 20.25 0.40
C LEU A 341 -0.25 19.02 -0.32
N ILE A 342 -0.08 17.91 0.42
CA ILE A 342 0.34 16.62 -0.16
C ILE A 342 -0.69 16.15 -1.19
N ARG A 343 -1.99 16.22 -0.87
CA ARG A 343 -3.08 15.92 -1.81
C ARG A 343 -3.02 16.80 -3.04
N LYS A 344 -2.91 18.12 -2.86
CA LYS A 344 -2.85 19.09 -3.97
C LYS A 344 -1.72 18.77 -4.94
N TYR A 345 -0.58 18.28 -4.44
CA TYR A 345 0.61 18.04 -5.24
C TYR A 345 0.69 16.63 -5.85
N PHE A 346 0.45 15.59 -5.06
CA PHE A 346 0.63 14.18 -5.42
C PHE A 346 -0.69 13.44 -5.73
N GLY A 347 -1.83 14.01 -5.36
CA GLY A 347 -3.15 13.38 -5.52
C GLY A 347 -3.64 12.64 -4.27
N GLU A 348 -4.86 12.12 -4.35
CA GLU A 348 -5.58 11.55 -3.21
C GLU A 348 -5.01 10.19 -2.75
N LYS A 349 -4.58 9.30 -3.66
CA LYS A 349 -4.01 7.98 -3.31
C LYS A 349 -2.80 8.10 -2.36
N ILE A 350 -1.88 9.03 -2.64
CA ILE A 350 -0.68 9.28 -1.81
C ILE A 350 -1.05 10.09 -0.56
N GLY A 351 -1.94 11.08 -0.68
CA GLY A 351 -2.45 11.82 0.47
C GLY A 351 -3.11 10.91 1.51
N LEU A 352 -3.85 9.89 1.06
CA LEU A 352 -4.52 8.92 1.92
C LEU A 352 -3.53 8.00 2.65
N TYR A 353 -2.43 7.60 2.00
CA TYR A 353 -1.35 6.83 2.65
C TYR A 353 -0.74 7.60 3.83
N PHE A 354 -0.32 8.84 3.61
CA PHE A 354 0.26 9.65 4.69
C PHE A 354 -0.73 10.01 5.78
N ALA A 355 -2.01 10.16 5.43
CA ALA A 355 -3.08 10.32 6.41
C ALA A 355 -3.26 9.06 7.28
N TRP A 356 -3.25 7.88 6.67
CA TRP A 356 -3.33 6.59 7.37
C TRP A 356 -2.13 6.38 8.29
N LEU A 357 -0.93 6.60 7.77
CA LEU A 357 0.31 6.48 8.53
C LEU A 357 0.36 7.47 9.70
N GLY A 358 -0.18 8.68 9.50
CA GLY A 358 -0.34 9.67 10.57
C GLY A 358 -1.26 9.20 11.69
N VAL A 359 -2.46 8.68 11.36
CA VAL A 359 -3.40 8.13 12.35
C VAL A 359 -2.81 6.93 13.09
N TYR A 360 -2.13 6.04 12.36
CA TYR A 360 -1.45 4.89 12.96
C TYR A 360 -0.40 5.33 13.98
N THR A 361 0.42 6.32 13.63
CA THR A 361 1.45 6.89 14.52
C THR A 361 0.83 7.60 15.73
N GLU A 362 -0.24 8.37 15.54
CA GLU A 362 -0.96 9.06 16.62
C GLU A 362 -1.52 8.07 17.63
N LEU A 363 -2.15 6.99 17.17
CA LEU A 363 -2.75 5.98 18.05
C LEU A 363 -1.71 5.03 18.68
N LEU A 364 -0.50 4.92 18.12
CA LEU A 364 0.60 4.22 18.80
C LEU A 364 1.10 4.96 20.05
N ILE A 365 0.87 6.27 20.19
CA ILE A 365 1.28 7.04 21.37
C ILE A 365 0.65 6.50 22.68
N PRO A 366 -0.70 6.41 22.82
CA PRO A 366 -1.31 5.86 24.03
C PRO A 366 -0.96 4.39 24.26
N ALA A 367 -0.81 3.59 23.20
CA ALA A 367 -0.36 2.20 23.32
C ALA A 367 1.05 2.11 23.90
N SER A 368 1.98 2.92 23.38
CA SER A 368 3.36 3.00 23.87
C SER A 368 3.43 3.47 25.32
N LEU A 369 2.63 4.46 25.70
CA LEU A 369 2.58 4.98 27.07
C LEU A 369 2.16 3.90 28.06
N ILE A 370 1.06 3.19 27.78
CA ILE A 370 0.57 2.11 28.65
C ILE A 370 1.56 0.94 28.66
N GLY A 371 2.16 0.60 27.51
CA GLY A 371 3.18 -0.44 27.43
C GLY A 371 4.42 -0.13 28.28
N VAL A 372 4.89 1.12 28.28
CA VAL A 372 5.98 1.57 29.16
C VAL A 372 5.58 1.52 30.63
N ILE A 373 4.36 1.92 31.00
CA ILE A 373 3.87 1.82 32.38
C ILE A 373 3.86 0.35 32.84
N VAL A 374 3.37 -0.57 32.02
CA VAL A 374 3.35 -2.01 32.32
C VAL A 374 4.77 -2.58 32.46
N PHE A 375 5.70 -2.12 31.62
CA PHE A 375 7.11 -2.51 31.72
C PHE A 375 7.76 -1.96 32.99
N LEU A 376 7.54 -0.69 33.34
CA LEU A 376 8.03 -0.08 34.58
C LEU A 376 7.45 -0.75 35.83
N TYR A 377 6.19 -1.17 35.78
CA TYR A 377 5.58 -2.00 36.83
C TYR A 377 6.31 -3.34 37.00
N GLY A 378 6.66 -4.01 35.89
CA GLY A 378 7.50 -5.20 35.90
C GLY A 378 8.89 -4.97 36.50
N CYS A 379 9.52 -3.83 36.20
CA CYS A 379 10.80 -3.43 36.81
C CYS A 379 10.67 -3.18 38.32
N ALA A 380 9.60 -2.53 38.76
CA ALA A 380 9.40 -2.20 40.18
C ALA A 380 9.10 -3.44 41.04
N THR A 381 8.46 -4.46 40.47
CA THR A 381 8.01 -5.67 41.19
C THR A 381 8.97 -6.86 41.06
N ILE A 382 10.14 -6.68 40.43
CA ILE A 382 11.07 -7.76 40.12
C ILE A 382 11.64 -8.45 41.38
N ASP A 383 11.93 -7.67 42.42
CA ASP A 383 12.52 -8.16 43.67
C ASP A 383 11.46 -8.70 44.65
N GLU A 384 10.18 -8.41 44.41
CA GLU A 384 9.05 -8.87 45.23
C GLU A 384 8.49 -10.24 44.76
N ASN A 385 8.85 -10.68 43.55
CA ASN A 385 8.33 -11.92 42.98
C ASN A 385 8.97 -13.17 43.61
N ILE A 386 8.18 -13.88 44.43
CA ILE A 386 8.61 -15.05 45.20
C ILE A 386 9.21 -16.17 44.30
N PRO A 387 8.56 -16.62 43.20
CA PRO A 387 9.14 -17.63 42.31
C PRO A 387 10.52 -17.29 41.75
N SER A 388 10.79 -16.04 41.36
CA SER A 388 12.13 -15.67 40.88
C SER A 388 13.15 -15.67 42.01
N MET A 389 12.75 -15.27 43.22
CA MET A 389 13.63 -15.33 44.39
C MET A 389 13.96 -16.77 44.79
N GLU A 390 13.00 -17.70 44.72
CA GLU A 390 13.24 -19.13 44.95
C GLU A 390 14.19 -19.76 43.93
N MET A 391 14.10 -19.34 42.66
CA MET A 391 15.04 -19.79 41.63
C MET A 391 16.46 -19.23 41.84
N CYS A 392 16.58 -18.06 42.47
CA CYS A 392 17.85 -17.39 42.73
C CYS A 392 18.48 -17.77 44.09
N ASP A 393 17.76 -18.48 44.96
CA ASP A 393 18.27 -18.87 46.29
C ASP A 393 19.15 -20.13 46.18
N ASP A 394 20.45 -19.94 46.47
CA ASP A 394 21.43 -21.03 46.47
C ASP A 394 21.18 -22.07 47.58
N ARG A 395 20.41 -21.74 48.63
CA ARG A 395 20.14 -22.66 49.75
C ARG A 395 19.33 -23.88 49.35
N ASN A 396 18.49 -23.75 48.32
CA ASN A 396 17.59 -24.83 47.89
C ASN A 396 18.30 -25.93 47.08
N ASN A 397 19.55 -25.72 46.64
CA ASN A 397 20.39 -26.70 45.94
C ASN A 397 19.64 -27.52 44.85
N PHE A 398 18.88 -26.85 43.99
CA PHE A 398 18.16 -27.50 42.89
C PHE A 398 19.12 -27.93 41.76
N THR A 399 19.44 -29.21 41.71
CA THR A 399 20.24 -29.83 40.63
C THR A 399 19.33 -30.26 39.47
N MET A 400 19.59 -29.71 38.29
CA MET A 400 18.79 -29.93 37.08
C MET A 400 19.44 -30.96 36.15
N CYS A 401 18.61 -31.71 35.43
CA CYS A 401 19.09 -32.70 34.47
C CYS A 401 19.80 -32.04 33.27
N PRO A 402 20.77 -32.74 32.64
CA PRO A 402 21.51 -32.20 31.51
C PRO A 402 20.63 -32.03 30.26
N LEU A 403 20.87 -30.94 29.54
CA LEU A 403 20.11 -30.54 28.36
C LEU A 403 20.61 -31.20 27.07
N CYS A 404 21.78 -31.85 27.08
CA CYS A 404 22.35 -32.53 25.94
C CYS A 404 22.93 -33.91 26.29
N ASP A 405 23.03 -34.76 25.27
CA ASP A 405 23.51 -36.13 25.42
C ASP A 405 25.04 -36.14 25.54
N ARG A 406 25.58 -36.82 26.56
CA ARG A 406 27.01 -37.01 26.89
C ARG A 406 27.82 -35.75 27.24
N ALA A 407 27.73 -34.67 26.48
CA ALA A 407 28.63 -33.52 26.58
C ALA A 407 28.22 -32.47 27.63
N CYS A 408 27.04 -32.57 28.24
CA CYS A 408 26.53 -31.61 29.21
C CYS A 408 26.58 -32.19 30.63
N ASN A 409 27.08 -31.42 31.58
CA ASN A 409 27.03 -31.76 32.99
C ASN A 409 25.69 -31.37 33.63
N TYR A 410 25.44 -31.86 34.85
CA TYR A 410 24.40 -31.32 35.70
C TYR A 410 24.65 -29.84 35.98
N TRP A 411 23.57 -29.07 36.11
CA TRP A 411 23.65 -27.63 36.34
C TRP A 411 22.69 -27.21 37.45
N ARG A 412 23.04 -26.16 38.19
CA ARG A 412 22.23 -25.65 39.31
C ARG A 412 21.26 -24.59 38.81
N LEU A 413 20.02 -24.61 39.31
CA LEU A 413 18.99 -23.67 38.86
C LEU A 413 19.36 -22.19 39.10
N SER A 414 20.09 -21.89 40.18
CA SER A 414 20.51 -20.53 40.54
C SER A 414 21.45 -19.87 39.53
N THR A 415 22.18 -20.65 38.72
CA THR A 415 23.04 -20.13 37.64
C THR A 415 22.25 -19.40 36.55
N VAL A 416 20.95 -19.66 36.45
CA VAL A 416 20.05 -19.12 35.42
C VAL A 416 19.13 -18.01 35.98
N CYS A 417 19.39 -17.57 37.22
CA CYS A 417 18.65 -16.54 37.96
C CYS A 417 18.40 -15.26 37.13
N GLY A 418 19.41 -14.76 36.41
CA GLY A 418 19.27 -13.54 35.60
C GLY A 418 18.16 -13.64 34.54
N THR A 419 18.00 -14.81 33.91
CA THR A 419 16.93 -15.02 32.91
C THR A 419 15.55 -15.19 33.55
N ALA A 420 15.49 -15.76 34.75
CA ALA A 420 14.24 -15.91 35.50
C ALA A 420 13.72 -14.53 35.98
N ARG A 421 14.61 -13.68 36.50
CA ARG A 421 14.30 -12.28 36.83
C ARG A 421 13.86 -11.51 35.58
N ALA A 422 14.59 -11.66 34.48
CA ALA A 422 14.25 -11.00 33.22
C ALA A 422 12.86 -11.41 32.70
N SER A 423 12.51 -12.70 32.81
CA SER A 423 11.20 -13.21 32.39
C SER A 423 10.03 -12.54 33.12
N HIS A 424 10.19 -12.21 34.41
CA HIS A 424 9.16 -11.51 35.19
C HIS A 424 8.87 -10.08 34.70
N LEU A 425 9.83 -9.39 34.04
CA LEU A 425 9.55 -8.05 33.48
C LEU A 425 8.41 -8.11 32.44
N PHE A 426 8.33 -9.21 31.71
CA PHE A 426 7.40 -9.41 30.60
C PHE A 426 6.25 -10.36 30.95
N ASP A 427 6.44 -11.27 31.91
CA ASP A 427 5.45 -12.22 32.40
C ASP A 427 4.89 -11.78 33.77
N ASN A 428 4.21 -10.63 33.76
CA ASN A 428 3.58 -10.03 34.92
C ASN A 428 2.04 -10.00 34.76
N PRO A 429 1.24 -9.95 35.84
CA PRO A 429 -0.22 -9.90 35.73
C PRO A 429 -0.76 -8.69 34.93
N ALA A 430 -0.02 -7.58 34.88
CA ALA A 430 -0.40 -6.39 34.12
C ALA A 430 -0.27 -6.59 32.60
N THR A 431 0.51 -7.56 32.11
CA THR A 431 0.61 -7.85 30.67
C THR A 431 -0.66 -8.52 30.13
N VAL A 432 -1.40 -9.27 30.96
CA VAL A 432 -2.73 -9.80 30.59
C VAL A 432 -3.72 -8.66 30.38
N PHE A 433 -3.74 -7.68 31.28
CA PHE A 433 -4.54 -6.46 31.11
C PHE A 433 -4.12 -5.71 29.82
N TYR A 434 -2.82 -5.59 29.58
CA TYR A 434 -2.30 -4.94 28.39
C TYR A 434 -2.71 -5.65 27.10
N ALA A 435 -2.73 -6.99 27.07
CA ALA A 435 -3.19 -7.75 25.92
C ALA A 435 -4.68 -7.47 25.58
N ILE A 436 -5.53 -7.35 26.61
CA ILE A 436 -6.94 -6.96 26.43
C ILE A 436 -7.02 -5.53 25.90
N PHE A 437 -6.30 -4.59 26.51
CA PHE A 437 -6.23 -3.21 26.06
C PHE A 437 -5.80 -3.13 24.58
N MET A 438 -4.79 -3.88 24.17
CA MET A 438 -4.27 -3.87 22.80
C MET A 438 -5.24 -4.43 21.77
N ALA A 439 -6.06 -5.43 22.13
CA ALA A 439 -7.13 -5.91 21.25
C ALA A 439 -8.24 -4.86 21.05
N LEU A 440 -8.63 -4.16 22.13
CA LEU A 440 -9.59 -3.06 22.07
C LEU A 440 -9.00 -1.85 21.33
N TRP A 441 -7.72 -1.57 21.53
CA TRP A 441 -6.97 -0.55 20.81
C TRP A 441 -6.95 -0.83 19.30
N ALA A 442 -6.69 -2.06 18.87
CA ALA A 442 -6.68 -2.43 17.45
C ALA A 442 -8.06 -2.21 16.81
N THR A 443 -9.14 -2.53 17.54
CA THR A 443 -10.51 -2.27 17.11
C THR A 443 -10.77 -0.76 17.02
N THR A 444 -10.41 -0.02 18.06
CA THR A 444 -10.54 1.45 18.10
C THR A 444 -9.74 2.14 17.00
N PHE A 445 -8.57 1.61 16.65
CA PHE A 445 -7.74 2.10 15.55
C PHE A 445 -8.45 1.96 14.20
N LEU A 446 -9.02 0.79 13.91
CA LEU A 446 -9.76 0.56 12.67
C LEU A 446 -10.99 1.47 12.58
N GLU A 447 -11.77 1.60 13.66
CA GLU A 447 -12.95 2.47 13.68
C GLU A 447 -12.59 3.96 13.58
N HIS A 448 -11.52 4.37 14.26
CA HIS A 448 -11.01 5.73 14.13
C HIS A 448 -10.54 6.02 12.70
N TRP A 449 -9.86 5.06 12.05
CA TRP A 449 -9.45 5.17 10.66
C TRP A 449 -10.65 5.31 9.72
N LYS A 450 -11.68 4.46 9.83
CA LYS A 450 -12.91 4.58 9.00
C LYS A 450 -13.52 5.98 9.13
N ARG A 451 -13.66 6.49 10.35
CA ARG A 451 -14.20 7.83 10.62
C ARG A 451 -13.32 8.94 10.05
N ARG A 452 -12.00 8.79 10.13
CA ARG A 452 -11.04 9.75 9.55
C ARG A 452 -11.08 9.71 8.03
N GLN A 453 -11.12 8.53 7.44
CA GLN A 453 -11.27 8.32 6.00
C GLN A 453 -12.54 9.00 5.49
N MET A 454 -13.70 8.79 6.13
CA MET A 454 -14.95 9.45 5.75
C MET A 454 -14.88 10.98 5.82
N ARG A 455 -14.13 11.55 6.77
CA ARG A 455 -13.89 13.00 6.85
C ARG A 455 -13.03 13.49 5.69
N LEU A 456 -12.00 12.74 5.33
CA LEU A 456 -11.13 13.05 4.19
C LEU A 456 -11.89 12.92 2.87
N ASP A 457 -12.69 11.86 2.72
CA ASP A 457 -13.56 11.66 1.55
C ASP A 457 -14.53 12.82 1.38
N TYR A 458 -15.06 13.35 2.47
CA TYR A 458 -15.90 14.54 2.43
C TYR A 458 -15.12 15.82 2.14
N SER A 459 -13.95 16.05 2.75
CA SER A 459 -13.15 17.26 2.49
C SER A 459 -12.53 17.26 1.09
N TRP A 460 -12.32 16.09 0.50
CA TRP A 460 -11.74 15.91 -0.83
C TRP A 460 -12.81 15.67 -1.91
N ASP A 461 -14.09 15.77 -1.54
CA ASP A 461 -15.26 15.62 -2.41
C ASP A 461 -15.36 14.25 -3.13
N LEU A 462 -14.81 13.19 -2.55
CA LEU A 462 -14.76 11.82 -3.09
C LEU A 462 -16.06 11.01 -2.89
N THR A 463 -17.02 11.52 -2.11
CA THR A 463 -18.28 10.83 -1.71
C THR A 463 -19.26 10.46 -2.84
N GLY A 464 -18.95 10.83 -4.08
CA GLY A 464 -19.75 10.50 -5.27
C GLY A 464 -18.88 10.04 -6.45
N LEU A 465 -17.69 9.50 -6.14
CA LEU A 465 -16.85 8.84 -7.12
C LEU A 465 -17.55 7.52 -7.52
N GLU A 466 -18.15 7.49 -8.71
CA GLU A 466 -18.57 6.26 -9.36
C GLU A 466 -17.32 5.44 -9.67
N ASP A 467 -17.34 4.12 -9.43
CA ASP A 467 -16.23 3.25 -9.83
C ASP A 467 -16.19 3.27 -11.37
N GLU A 468 -15.29 4.08 -11.94
CA GLU A 468 -15.09 4.20 -13.39
C GLU A 468 -14.80 2.80 -13.97
N GLU A 469 -15.37 2.47 -15.13
CA GLU A 469 -14.98 1.26 -15.85
C GLU A 469 -13.54 1.43 -16.35
N ASP A 470 -12.59 0.93 -15.55
CA ASP A 470 -11.17 0.96 -15.89
C ASP A 470 -10.94 0.26 -17.24
N HIS A 471 -10.12 0.90 -18.08
CA HIS A 471 -9.68 0.30 -19.34
C HIS A 471 -8.98 -1.04 -19.07
N PRO A 472 -9.26 -2.08 -19.87
CA PRO A 472 -8.62 -3.37 -19.67
C PRO A 472 -7.11 -3.29 -19.89
N ARG A 473 -6.37 -4.12 -19.17
CA ARG A 473 -4.90 -4.14 -19.23
C ARG A 473 -4.41 -4.55 -20.63
N PRO A 474 -3.32 -3.97 -21.16
CA PRO A 474 -2.78 -4.34 -22.48
C PRO A 474 -2.47 -5.85 -22.60
N GLU A 475 -1.97 -6.48 -21.53
CA GLU A 475 -1.69 -7.92 -21.47
C GLU A 475 -2.97 -8.77 -21.60
N TYR A 476 -4.08 -8.30 -21.02
CA TYR A 476 -5.38 -8.97 -21.11
C TYR A 476 -5.95 -8.87 -22.52
N GLU A 477 -5.85 -7.69 -23.13
CA GLU A 477 -6.23 -7.47 -24.52
C GLU A 477 -5.40 -8.32 -25.49
N ALA A 478 -4.08 -8.40 -25.29
CA ALA A 478 -3.20 -9.25 -26.11
C ALA A 478 -3.65 -10.72 -26.08
N LYS A 479 -3.95 -11.28 -24.90
CA LYS A 479 -4.48 -12.65 -24.81
C LYS A 479 -5.87 -12.81 -25.44
N LEU A 480 -6.72 -11.80 -25.33
CA LEU A 480 -8.01 -11.81 -26.03
C LEU A 480 -7.84 -11.82 -27.55
N LEU A 481 -6.86 -11.07 -28.06
CA LEU A 481 -6.52 -11.05 -29.47
C LEU A 481 -6.02 -12.41 -29.95
N ASP A 482 -5.12 -13.06 -29.19
CA ASP A 482 -4.65 -14.40 -29.50
C ASP A 482 -5.80 -15.40 -29.58
N LYS A 483 -6.73 -15.35 -28.61
CA LYS A 483 -7.92 -16.20 -28.60
C LYS A 483 -8.84 -15.92 -29.80
N LYS A 484 -9.01 -14.65 -30.18
CA LYS A 484 -9.80 -14.25 -31.36
C LYS A 484 -9.14 -14.76 -32.64
N MET A 485 -7.82 -14.61 -32.79
CA MET A 485 -7.07 -15.13 -33.94
C MET A 485 -7.16 -16.64 -34.05
N GLN A 486 -7.07 -17.36 -32.93
CA GLN A 486 -7.19 -18.81 -32.91
C GLN A 486 -8.62 -19.28 -33.24
N SER A 487 -9.65 -18.60 -32.72
CA SER A 487 -11.05 -18.82 -33.10
C SER A 487 -11.27 -18.56 -34.60
N ASP A 488 -10.75 -17.47 -35.15
CA ASP A 488 -10.88 -17.13 -36.57
C ASP A 488 -10.14 -18.13 -37.47
N PHE A 489 -8.97 -18.60 -37.03
CA PHE A 489 -8.24 -19.68 -37.70
C PHE A 489 -9.07 -20.97 -37.72
N ASN A 490 -9.64 -21.37 -36.57
CA ASN A 490 -10.49 -22.55 -36.47
C ASN A 490 -11.74 -22.43 -37.34
N LYS A 491 -12.41 -21.26 -37.34
CA LYS A 491 -13.56 -20.99 -38.23
C LYS A 491 -13.19 -21.07 -39.71
N ARG A 492 -12.02 -20.55 -40.10
CA ARG A 492 -11.51 -20.67 -41.48
C ARG A 492 -11.17 -22.11 -41.83
N GLN A 493 -10.63 -22.88 -40.89
CA GLN A 493 -10.33 -24.30 -41.09
C GLN A 493 -11.63 -25.12 -41.24
N GLU A 494 -12.65 -24.84 -40.44
CA GLU A 494 -13.99 -25.43 -40.53
C GLU A 494 -14.68 -25.05 -41.85
N GLN A 495 -14.59 -23.79 -42.28
CA GLN A 495 -15.05 -23.35 -43.60
C GLN A 495 -14.33 -24.07 -44.75
N ARG A 496 -13.01 -24.27 -44.65
CA ARG A 496 -12.24 -25.03 -45.64
C ARG A 496 -12.57 -26.53 -45.65
N ALA A 497 -12.92 -27.11 -44.49
CA ALA A 497 -13.42 -28.48 -44.40
C ALA A 497 -14.83 -28.63 -45.02
N LEU A 498 -15.63 -27.56 -44.98
CA LEU A 498 -16.97 -27.47 -45.57
C LEU A 498 -17.00 -27.30 -47.10
N ASP A 499 -15.91 -26.87 -47.73
CA ASP A 499 -15.79 -26.72 -49.18
C ASP A 499 -15.44 -28.04 -49.91
N GLN A 500 -15.48 -29.20 -49.23
CA GLN A 500 -15.43 -30.51 -49.90
C GLN A 500 -16.79 -30.89 -50.53
N PRO A 501 -16.83 -31.32 -51.80
CA PRO A 501 -18.07 -31.44 -52.60
C PRO A 501 -19.04 -32.56 -52.20
N SER A 502 -18.75 -33.38 -51.17
CA SER A 502 -19.59 -34.53 -50.79
C SER A 502 -20.62 -34.26 -49.67
N VAL A 503 -20.69 -33.04 -49.11
CA VAL A 503 -21.54 -32.73 -47.93
C VAL A 503 -22.46 -31.51 -48.14
N VAL A 504 -22.67 -31.06 -49.38
CA VAL A 504 -23.31 -29.76 -49.66
C VAL A 504 -24.85 -29.78 -49.49
N ALA A 505 -25.51 -30.94 -49.65
CA ALA A 505 -26.97 -31.01 -49.70
C ALA A 505 -27.67 -30.88 -48.32
N ASN A 506 -27.08 -31.41 -47.25
CA ASN A 506 -27.71 -31.41 -45.91
C ASN A 506 -27.36 -30.18 -45.07
N LEU A 507 -26.33 -29.43 -45.47
CA LEU A 507 -25.77 -28.31 -44.70
C LEU A 507 -26.35 -26.95 -45.09
N TRP A 508 -26.87 -26.80 -46.31
CA TRP A 508 -27.57 -25.57 -46.73
C TRP A 508 -28.83 -25.33 -45.89
N LYS A 509 -29.56 -26.40 -45.55
CA LYS A 509 -30.75 -26.35 -44.68
C LYS A 509 -30.39 -25.88 -43.26
N ALA A 510 -29.27 -26.36 -42.72
CA ALA A 510 -28.76 -25.94 -41.40
C ALA A 510 -28.25 -24.49 -41.41
N ARG A 511 -27.61 -24.03 -42.50
CA ARG A 511 -27.12 -22.66 -42.68
C ARG A 511 -28.24 -21.63 -42.79
N VAL A 512 -29.33 -21.98 -43.47
CA VAL A 512 -30.53 -21.12 -43.57
C VAL A 512 -31.23 -21.01 -42.22
N GLN A 513 -31.32 -22.09 -41.44
CA GLN A 513 -31.88 -22.06 -40.07
C GLN A 513 -31.03 -21.24 -39.08
N SER A 514 -29.70 -21.26 -39.21
CA SER A 514 -28.80 -20.47 -38.35
C SER A 514 -28.68 -19.01 -38.79
N ALA A 515 -28.84 -18.70 -40.08
CA ALA A 515 -28.95 -17.31 -40.56
C ALA A 515 -30.29 -16.65 -40.19
N LEU A 516 -31.38 -17.43 -40.08
CA LEU A 516 -32.68 -16.95 -39.57
C LEU A 516 -32.71 -16.76 -38.05
N ALA A 517 -31.73 -17.29 -37.31
CA ALA A 517 -31.65 -17.19 -35.84
C ALA A 517 -31.00 -15.90 -35.30
N GLY A 518 -30.70 -14.93 -36.17
CA GLY A 518 -30.26 -13.60 -35.76
C GLY A 518 -28.75 -13.40 -35.79
N GLY A 519 -28.34 -12.24 -36.31
CA GLY A 519 -26.94 -11.84 -36.44
C GLY A 519 -26.25 -11.74 -35.09
N ILE A 520 -25.10 -12.41 -34.98
CA ILE A 520 -24.17 -12.27 -33.87
C ILE A 520 -23.49 -10.90 -34.02
N LEU A 521 -24.07 -9.90 -33.37
CA LEU A 521 -23.31 -8.73 -32.90
C LEU A 521 -22.14 -9.27 -32.07
N ASP A 522 -20.93 -8.75 -32.34
CA ASP A 522 -19.66 -9.03 -31.64
C ASP A 522 -19.91 -9.25 -30.13
N GLU A 523 -20.07 -10.51 -29.72
CA GLU A 523 -20.18 -10.87 -28.32
C GLU A 523 -18.81 -10.59 -27.72
N GLU A 524 -18.71 -9.65 -26.77
CA GLU A 524 -17.45 -9.31 -26.09
C GLU A 524 -16.74 -10.60 -25.67
N LEU A 525 -15.71 -11.00 -26.41
CA LEU A 525 -14.99 -12.23 -26.15
C LEU A 525 -14.37 -12.10 -24.76
N LYS A 526 -14.88 -12.86 -23.77
CA LYS A 526 -14.33 -12.89 -22.41
C LYS A 526 -13.49 -14.16 -22.22
N LEU A 527 -12.40 -14.08 -21.45
CA LEU A 527 -11.67 -15.29 -21.03
C LEU A 527 -12.60 -16.12 -20.15
N THR A 528 -12.84 -17.38 -20.53
CA THR A 528 -13.77 -18.26 -19.80
C THR A 528 -13.07 -18.89 -18.60
N TRP A 529 -13.86 -19.41 -17.64
CA TRP A 529 -13.30 -20.08 -16.45
C TRP A 529 -12.40 -21.27 -16.81
N ARG A 530 -12.67 -21.96 -17.93
CA ARG A 530 -11.84 -23.06 -18.44
C ARG A 530 -10.47 -22.61 -18.90
N ASP A 531 -10.37 -21.40 -19.46
CA ASP A 531 -9.09 -20.81 -19.89
C ASP A 531 -8.23 -20.40 -18.67
N ARG A 532 -8.87 -20.06 -17.54
CA ARG A 532 -8.20 -19.62 -16.30
C ARG A 532 -7.88 -20.75 -15.31
N LEU A 533 -8.58 -21.89 -15.40
CA LEU A 533 -8.41 -23.03 -14.50
C LEU A 533 -6.95 -23.53 -14.37
N PRO A 534 -6.18 -23.73 -15.46
CA PRO A 534 -4.78 -24.13 -15.32
C PRO A 534 -3.94 -23.05 -14.62
N SER A 535 -4.21 -21.77 -14.87
CA SER A 535 -3.53 -20.67 -14.18
C SER A 535 -3.85 -20.68 -12.68
N TYR A 536 -5.11 -20.87 -12.28
CA TYR A 536 -5.46 -20.96 -10.86
C TYR A 536 -4.85 -22.19 -10.17
N ALA A 537 -4.78 -23.33 -10.86
CA ALA A 537 -4.13 -24.54 -10.34
C ALA A 537 -2.62 -24.33 -10.12
N ILE A 538 -1.92 -23.69 -11.07
CA ILE A 538 -0.50 -23.34 -10.94
C ILE A 538 -0.30 -22.34 -9.78
N ASN A 539 -1.17 -21.34 -9.66
CA ASN A 539 -1.10 -20.37 -8.56
C ASN A 539 -1.27 -21.03 -7.19
N PHE A 540 -2.29 -21.84 -7.02
CA PHE A 540 -2.53 -22.52 -5.75
C PHE A 540 -1.39 -23.48 -5.40
N SER A 541 -0.93 -24.29 -6.37
CA SER A 541 0.19 -25.21 -6.20
C SER A 541 1.50 -24.48 -5.86
N SER A 542 1.79 -23.36 -6.55
CA SER A 542 2.99 -22.57 -6.32
C SER A 542 2.98 -21.87 -4.96
N ILE A 543 1.84 -21.30 -4.54
CA ILE A 543 1.70 -20.69 -3.21
C ILE A 543 1.89 -21.76 -2.12
N LEU A 544 1.28 -22.94 -2.27
CA LEU A 544 1.44 -24.04 -1.32
C LEU A 544 2.90 -24.52 -1.25
N PHE A 545 3.58 -24.64 -2.39
CA PHE A 545 5.00 -24.97 -2.44
C PHE A 545 5.85 -23.93 -1.71
N MET A 546 5.59 -22.64 -1.90
CA MET A 546 6.34 -21.56 -1.25
C MET A 546 6.10 -21.52 0.26
N ILE A 547 4.87 -21.81 0.70
CA ILE A 547 4.58 -22.01 2.13
C ILE A 547 5.36 -23.23 2.65
N GLY A 548 5.36 -24.36 1.93
CA GLY A 548 6.17 -25.53 2.27
C GLY A 548 7.67 -25.22 2.37
N LEU A 549 8.19 -24.37 1.48
CA LEU A 549 9.58 -23.90 1.49
C LEU A 549 9.90 -23.13 2.79
N THR A 550 9.01 -22.24 3.26
CA THR A 550 9.23 -21.54 4.54
C THR A 550 9.35 -22.52 5.69
N PHE A 551 8.48 -23.53 5.77
CA PHE A 551 8.54 -24.55 6.82
C PHE A 551 9.83 -25.38 6.74
N ALA A 552 10.28 -25.73 5.53
CA ALA A 552 11.55 -26.42 5.33
C ALA A 552 12.75 -25.59 5.81
N ILE A 553 12.71 -24.27 5.58
CA ILE A 553 13.76 -23.34 6.03
C ILE A 553 13.74 -23.19 7.55
N VAL A 554 12.57 -23.09 8.18
CA VAL A 554 12.46 -23.11 9.65
C VAL A 554 13.01 -24.42 10.21
N PHE A 555 12.70 -25.55 9.58
CA PHE A 555 13.27 -26.84 9.95
C PHE A 555 14.80 -26.87 9.83
N ALA A 556 15.35 -26.32 8.73
CA ALA A 556 16.80 -26.19 8.56
C ALA A 556 17.44 -25.31 9.65
N LEU A 557 16.78 -24.22 10.07
CA LEU A 557 17.24 -23.39 11.18
C LEU A 557 17.21 -24.12 12.53
N ILE A 558 16.23 -24.98 12.76
CA ILE A 558 16.17 -25.84 13.95
C ILE A 558 17.36 -26.80 13.95
N VAL A 559 17.61 -27.47 12.84
CA VAL A 559 18.77 -28.37 12.70
C VAL A 559 20.08 -27.61 12.93
N TYR A 560 20.23 -26.41 12.36
CA TYR A 560 21.38 -25.54 12.61
C TYR A 560 21.60 -25.26 14.10
N ARG A 561 20.53 -24.90 14.84
CA ARG A 561 20.62 -24.66 16.29
C ARG A 561 21.08 -25.90 17.04
N ILE A 562 20.49 -27.05 16.74
CA ILE A 562 20.84 -28.32 17.40
C ILE A 562 22.31 -28.65 17.14
N SER A 563 22.77 -28.61 15.88
CA SER A 563 24.15 -28.93 15.52
C SER A 563 25.17 -27.97 16.13
N VAL A 564 24.93 -26.66 16.11
CA VAL A 564 25.86 -25.67 16.70
C VAL A 564 25.87 -25.77 18.22
N SER A 565 24.72 -26.02 18.85
CA SER A 565 24.66 -26.23 20.30
C SER A 565 25.49 -27.44 20.75
N ALA A 566 25.41 -28.55 20.01
CA ALA A 566 26.22 -29.74 20.26
C ALA A 566 27.71 -29.47 20.03
N ALA A 567 28.07 -28.77 18.94
CA ALA A 567 29.46 -28.43 18.65
C ALA A 567 30.09 -27.52 19.72
N LEU A 568 29.35 -26.50 20.19
CA LEU A 568 29.82 -25.58 21.24
C LEU A 568 29.88 -26.25 22.61
N ALA A 569 29.01 -27.22 22.90
CA ALA A 569 29.08 -28.01 24.14
C ALA A 569 30.39 -28.80 24.24
N VAL A 570 30.92 -29.29 23.11
CA VAL A 570 32.18 -30.05 23.03
C VAL A 570 33.40 -29.14 22.83
N SER A 571 33.22 -27.83 22.65
CA SER A 571 34.32 -26.89 22.39
C SER A 571 35.36 -26.85 23.52
N THR A 572 36.63 -26.70 23.16
CA THR A 572 37.76 -26.61 24.11
C THR A 572 37.79 -25.28 24.86
N ASN A 573 37.18 -24.23 24.29
CA ASN A 573 37.13 -22.89 24.89
C ASN A 573 36.06 -22.81 26.00
N ALA A 574 36.50 -22.60 27.25
CA ALA A 574 35.60 -22.47 28.40
C ALA A 574 34.56 -21.34 28.24
N TYR A 575 34.92 -20.23 27.59
CA TYR A 575 34.00 -19.12 27.29
C TYR A 575 32.85 -19.52 26.36
N GLN A 576 33.16 -20.26 25.28
CA GLN A 576 32.15 -20.73 24.31
C GLN A 576 31.22 -21.76 24.93
N ARG A 577 31.74 -22.61 25.82
CA ARG A 577 30.96 -23.60 26.55
C ARG A 577 30.01 -22.95 27.57
N ALA A 578 30.48 -21.97 28.33
CA ALA A 578 29.68 -21.25 29.32
C ALA A 578 28.56 -20.41 28.69
N ASN A 579 28.83 -19.79 27.53
CA ASN A 579 27.88 -18.92 26.84
C ASN A 579 27.19 -19.58 25.62
N ASN A 580 27.17 -20.92 25.54
CA ASN A 580 26.72 -21.63 24.34
C ASN A 580 25.31 -21.17 23.89
N ARG A 581 24.40 -20.96 24.85
CA ARG A 581 22.99 -20.68 24.61
C ARG A 581 22.79 -19.31 24.02
N VAL A 582 23.46 -18.31 24.58
CA VAL A 582 23.36 -16.92 24.11
C VAL A 582 23.96 -16.81 22.72
N ILE A 583 25.08 -17.48 22.47
CA ILE A 583 25.75 -17.48 21.16
C ILE A 583 24.85 -18.13 20.11
N VAL A 584 24.36 -19.36 20.34
CA VAL A 584 23.47 -20.09 19.39
C VAL A 584 22.20 -19.30 19.12
N THR A 585 21.56 -18.75 20.15
CA THR A 585 20.32 -17.99 19.99
C THR A 585 20.56 -16.73 19.16
N SER A 586 21.61 -15.98 19.47
CA SER A 586 21.93 -14.73 18.77
C SER A 586 22.33 -14.98 17.32
N THR A 587 23.21 -15.95 17.05
CA THR A 587 23.63 -16.26 15.67
C THR A 587 22.46 -16.81 14.84
N ALA A 588 21.61 -17.65 15.43
CA ALA A 588 20.45 -18.17 14.74
C ALA A 588 19.42 -17.08 14.39
N VAL A 589 19.20 -16.10 15.28
CA VAL A 589 18.29 -14.98 15.00
C VAL A 589 18.85 -14.08 13.89
N VAL A 590 20.16 -13.81 13.86
CA VAL A 590 20.80 -13.02 12.79
C VAL A 590 20.73 -13.75 11.44
N ILE A 591 21.03 -15.05 11.41
CA ILE A 591 20.92 -15.86 10.18
C ILE A 591 19.48 -15.89 9.69
N ASN A 592 18.52 -16.08 10.61
CA ASN A 592 17.10 -16.03 10.28
C ASN A 592 16.70 -14.68 9.68
N LEU A 593 17.17 -13.56 10.24
CA LEU A 593 16.90 -12.23 9.69
C LEU A 593 17.43 -12.10 8.24
N ILE A 594 18.65 -12.55 7.97
CA ILE A 594 19.24 -12.52 6.61
C ILE A 594 18.39 -13.35 5.64
N ILE A 595 17.98 -14.55 6.05
CA ILE A 595 17.12 -15.43 5.24
C ILE A 595 15.78 -14.77 4.94
N ILE A 596 15.13 -14.17 5.95
CA ILE A 596 13.87 -13.45 5.78
C ILE A 596 14.02 -12.33 4.74
N LEU A 597 15.10 -11.54 4.81
CA LEU A 597 15.36 -10.45 3.85
C LEU A 597 15.53 -10.95 2.40
N ILE A 598 16.24 -12.06 2.21
CA ILE A 598 16.45 -12.65 0.87
C ILE A 598 15.14 -13.23 0.32
N LEU A 599 14.42 -13.98 1.15
CA LEU A 599 13.16 -14.61 0.75
C LEU A 599 12.07 -13.59 0.45
N ASP A 600 12.00 -12.47 1.17
CA ASP A 600 11.01 -11.42 0.93
C ASP A 600 11.08 -10.88 -0.52
N GLU A 601 12.28 -10.76 -1.10
CA GLU A 601 12.43 -10.35 -2.51
C GLU A 601 12.17 -11.44 -3.53
N ILE A 602 12.50 -12.68 -3.19
CA ILE A 602 12.13 -13.83 -4.02
C ILE A 602 10.59 -13.94 -4.06
N TYR A 603 9.92 -13.85 -2.91
CA TYR A 603 8.46 -13.90 -2.82
C TYR A 603 7.79 -12.72 -3.52
N GLY A 604 8.33 -11.50 -3.42
CA GLY A 604 7.84 -10.36 -4.18
C GLY A 604 7.91 -10.59 -5.69
N SER A 605 9.01 -11.17 -6.17
CA SER A 605 9.22 -11.44 -7.59
C SER A 605 8.33 -12.59 -8.10
N VAL A 606 8.21 -13.67 -7.33
CA VAL A 606 7.32 -14.78 -7.65
C VAL A 606 5.85 -14.36 -7.63
N ALA A 607 5.42 -13.55 -6.66
CA ALA A 607 4.05 -13.04 -6.60
C ALA A 607 3.67 -12.19 -7.81
N ARG A 608 4.60 -11.34 -8.30
CA ARG A 608 4.42 -10.58 -9.54
C ARG A 608 4.27 -11.50 -10.75
N TRP A 609 5.18 -12.47 -10.90
CA TRP A 609 5.14 -13.44 -12.00
C TRP A 609 3.87 -14.30 -11.99
N LEU A 610 3.47 -14.80 -10.82
CA LEU A 610 2.23 -15.57 -10.63
C LEU A 610 0.98 -14.77 -11.02
N THR A 611 0.93 -13.50 -10.64
CA THR A 611 -0.21 -12.63 -10.96
C THR A 611 -0.24 -12.25 -12.44
N GLN A 612 0.92 -12.11 -13.10
CA GLN A 612 1.00 -11.95 -14.56
C GLN A 612 0.44 -13.17 -15.29
N ILE A 613 0.60 -14.39 -14.77
CA ILE A 613 0.04 -15.60 -15.39
C ILE A 613 -1.50 -15.66 -15.29
N GLU A 614 -2.09 -15.09 -14.23
CA GLU A 614 -3.54 -15.05 -14.05
C GLU A 614 -4.26 -14.14 -15.05
N VAL A 615 -3.54 -13.15 -15.59
CA VAL A 615 -4.04 -12.14 -16.54
C VAL A 615 -5.38 -11.55 -16.09
N PRO A 616 -5.39 -10.79 -14.98
CA PRO A 616 -6.58 -10.06 -14.52
C PRO A 616 -7.02 -9.00 -15.55
N LYS A 617 -8.30 -8.63 -15.51
CA LYS A 617 -8.90 -7.74 -16.53
C LYS A 617 -8.42 -6.30 -16.39
N THR A 618 -8.42 -5.79 -15.15
CA THR A 618 -8.17 -4.37 -14.81
C THR A 618 -6.93 -4.22 -13.93
N ASP A 619 -6.30 -3.05 -13.92
CA ASP A 619 -5.15 -2.76 -13.04
C ASP A 619 -5.51 -2.84 -11.55
N LYS A 620 -6.73 -2.42 -11.15
CA LYS A 620 -7.22 -2.58 -9.78
C LYS A 620 -7.23 -4.04 -9.32
N GLU A 621 -7.83 -4.92 -10.12
CA GLU A 621 -7.87 -6.36 -9.84
C GLU A 621 -6.45 -6.99 -9.83
N PHE A 622 -5.54 -6.51 -10.69
CA PHE A 622 -4.13 -6.91 -10.65
C PHE A 622 -3.46 -6.51 -9.33
N GLU A 623 -3.59 -5.25 -8.91
CA GLU A 623 -3.05 -4.75 -7.65
C GLU A 623 -3.61 -5.54 -6.46
N GLU A 624 -4.93 -5.72 -6.36
CA GLU A 624 -5.57 -6.43 -5.23
C GLU A 624 -5.09 -7.89 -5.12
N ARG A 625 -5.03 -8.62 -6.24
CA ARG A 625 -4.55 -10.01 -6.25
C ARG A 625 -3.07 -10.11 -5.96
N LEU A 626 -2.25 -9.17 -6.45
CA LEU A 626 -0.82 -9.11 -6.17
C LEU A 626 -0.57 -8.84 -4.69
N ILE A 627 -1.29 -7.87 -4.11
CA ILE A 627 -1.20 -7.51 -2.70
C ILE A 627 -1.52 -8.72 -1.83
N PHE A 628 -2.65 -9.39 -2.07
CA PHE A 628 -3.06 -10.53 -1.25
C PHE A 628 -2.05 -11.68 -1.29
N LYS A 629 -1.56 -12.06 -2.48
CA LYS A 629 -0.55 -13.12 -2.62
C LYS A 629 0.79 -12.75 -1.96
N SER A 630 1.26 -11.54 -2.22
CA SER A 630 2.53 -11.05 -1.65
C SER A 630 2.43 -10.96 -0.12
N PHE A 631 1.31 -10.48 0.41
CA PHE A 631 1.04 -10.42 1.84
C PHE A 631 1.08 -11.82 2.46
N LEU A 632 0.36 -12.80 1.90
CA LEU A 632 0.30 -14.15 2.47
C LEU A 632 1.70 -14.79 2.55
N LEU A 633 2.51 -14.68 1.49
CA LEU A 633 3.87 -15.23 1.48
C LEU A 633 4.79 -14.51 2.47
N LYS A 634 4.76 -13.17 2.50
CA LYS A 634 5.58 -12.38 3.44
C LYS A 634 5.15 -12.57 4.90
N PHE A 635 3.85 -12.73 5.15
CA PHE A 635 3.29 -13.04 6.47
C PHE A 635 3.84 -14.38 6.98
N VAL A 636 3.68 -15.45 6.19
CA VAL A 636 4.18 -16.77 6.58
C VAL A 636 5.69 -16.74 6.80
N ASN A 637 6.46 -16.13 5.89
CA ASN A 637 7.92 -16.01 6.03
C ASN A 637 8.34 -15.28 7.32
N SER A 638 7.74 -14.12 7.58
CA SER A 638 8.11 -13.27 8.71
C SER A 638 7.71 -13.86 10.06
N TYR A 639 6.56 -14.53 10.14
CA TYR A 639 6.00 -14.98 11.41
C TYR A 639 6.25 -16.47 11.75
N THR A 640 6.52 -17.35 10.78
CA THR A 640 6.62 -18.80 11.06
C THR A 640 7.69 -19.13 12.11
N THR A 641 8.84 -18.47 12.07
CA THR A 641 9.91 -18.68 13.06
C THR A 641 9.53 -18.20 14.46
N ILE A 642 8.69 -17.17 14.55
CA ILE A 642 8.18 -16.61 15.82
C ILE A 642 7.08 -17.53 16.37
N PHE A 643 6.15 -17.98 15.52
CA PHE A 643 5.14 -18.98 15.85
C PHE A 643 5.77 -20.29 16.36
N TYR A 644 6.86 -20.75 15.74
CA TYR A 644 7.60 -21.92 16.21
C TYR A 644 8.11 -21.75 17.64
N VAL A 645 8.82 -20.65 17.92
CA VAL A 645 9.39 -20.38 19.25
C VAL A 645 8.30 -20.18 20.30
N ALA A 646 7.18 -19.56 19.94
CA ALA A 646 6.08 -19.33 20.85
C ALA A 646 5.34 -20.63 21.23
N PHE A 647 5.00 -21.48 20.25
CA PHE A 647 4.02 -22.55 20.46
C PHE A 647 4.58 -23.98 20.40
N PHE A 648 5.68 -24.21 19.68
CA PHE A 648 6.19 -25.56 19.40
C PHE A 648 7.48 -25.89 20.14
N LYS A 649 8.35 -24.89 20.37
CA LYS A 649 9.63 -25.07 21.05
C LYS A 649 9.45 -25.59 22.49
N GLY A 650 10.22 -26.60 22.87
CA GLY A 650 10.22 -27.18 24.22
C GLY A 650 8.96 -27.98 24.60
N ARG A 651 7.98 -28.15 23.69
CA ARG A 651 6.71 -28.83 24.02
C ARG A 651 6.72 -30.34 23.74
N PHE A 652 7.55 -30.79 22.79
CA PHE A 652 7.58 -32.17 22.28
C PHE A 652 8.89 -32.92 22.61
N VAL A 653 9.55 -32.59 23.73
CA VAL A 653 10.91 -33.09 24.01
C VAL A 653 10.92 -34.49 24.66
N GLY A 654 9.81 -34.89 25.26
CA GLY A 654 9.69 -36.17 25.98
C GLY A 654 10.11 -36.02 27.45
N ARG A 655 10.78 -37.03 28.00
CA ARG A 655 11.27 -37.04 29.39
C ARG A 655 12.71 -37.56 29.46
N PRO A 656 13.46 -37.25 30.53
CA PRO A 656 14.72 -37.94 30.81
C PRO A 656 14.54 -39.46 30.79
N GLY A 657 15.45 -40.15 30.07
CA GLY A 657 15.39 -41.59 29.79
C GLY A 657 14.62 -41.99 28.51
N ASN A 658 13.71 -41.15 28.01
CA ASN A 658 13.01 -41.37 26.74
C ASN A 658 12.74 -40.02 26.02
N TYR A 659 13.77 -39.52 25.34
CA TYR A 659 13.72 -38.28 24.57
C TYR A 659 13.21 -38.51 23.15
N VAL A 660 12.57 -37.48 22.59
CA VAL A 660 12.21 -37.46 21.16
C VAL A 660 13.40 -36.96 20.34
N TYR A 661 13.88 -37.82 19.46
CA TYR A 661 14.99 -37.52 18.55
C TYR A 661 14.45 -37.13 17.17
N VAL A 662 14.98 -36.05 16.59
CA VAL A 662 14.62 -35.62 15.21
C VAL A 662 15.28 -36.54 14.19
N PHE A 663 16.57 -36.79 14.42
CA PHE A 663 17.42 -37.72 13.70
C PHE A 663 18.20 -38.54 14.73
N PRO A 664 18.67 -39.75 14.40
CA PRO A 664 19.48 -40.55 15.31
C PRO A 664 20.66 -39.71 15.88
N GLY A 665 20.69 -39.55 17.21
CA GLY A 665 21.73 -38.79 17.93
C GLY A 665 21.49 -37.27 18.09
N HIS A 666 20.37 -36.71 17.61
CA HIS A 666 20.04 -35.28 17.74
C HIS A 666 18.69 -35.07 18.46
N ARG A 667 18.74 -34.61 19.71
CA ARG A 667 17.59 -34.33 20.60
C ARG A 667 16.86 -33.03 20.20
N MET A 668 15.53 -33.01 20.39
CA MET A 668 14.72 -31.80 20.23
C MET A 668 15.12 -30.68 21.22
N GLU A 669 15.01 -29.43 20.79
CA GLU A 669 15.44 -28.25 21.58
C GLU A 669 14.50 -27.96 22.78
N GLU A 670 15.09 -27.64 23.94
CA GLU A 670 14.39 -27.28 25.17
C GLU A 670 14.30 -25.76 25.39
N CYS A 671 13.27 -25.33 26.13
CA CYS A 671 13.15 -23.94 26.58
C CYS A 671 14.05 -23.65 27.78
N ALA A 672 14.24 -22.37 28.09
CA ALA A 672 14.89 -21.98 29.35
C ALA A 672 14.01 -22.37 30.54
N PRO A 673 14.61 -22.51 31.74
CA PRO A 673 13.83 -22.67 32.97
C PRO A 673 12.86 -21.50 33.19
N GLY A 674 13.29 -20.27 32.85
CA GLY A 674 12.46 -19.06 32.82
C GLY A 674 11.50 -18.95 31.62
N GLY A 675 11.35 -20.01 30.82
CA GLY A 675 10.45 -20.08 29.66
C GLY A 675 11.10 -19.72 28.32
N CYS A 676 10.33 -19.87 27.23
CA CYS A 676 10.72 -19.46 25.88
C CYS A 676 10.31 -18.00 25.56
N LEU A 677 9.61 -17.32 26.49
CA LEU A 677 9.09 -15.96 26.28
C LEU A 677 10.21 -14.93 26.09
N MET A 678 11.31 -15.04 26.83
CA MET A 678 12.48 -14.16 26.64
C MET A 678 13.15 -14.33 25.27
N GLU A 679 13.27 -15.57 24.79
CA GLU A 679 13.83 -15.83 23.46
C GLU A 679 12.92 -15.26 22.37
N LEU A 680 11.60 -15.39 22.55
CA LEU A 680 10.61 -14.77 21.67
C LEU A 680 10.74 -13.24 21.64
N CYS A 681 10.89 -12.59 22.80
CA CYS A 681 11.07 -11.15 22.90
C CYS A 681 12.34 -10.66 22.19
N ILE A 682 13.46 -11.36 22.39
CA ILE A 682 14.74 -11.04 21.74
C ILE A 682 14.61 -11.21 20.23
N GLN A 683 13.99 -12.31 19.78
CA GLN A 683 13.78 -12.57 18.35
C GLN A 683 12.88 -11.50 17.72
N LEU A 684 11.77 -11.13 18.36
CA LEU A 684 10.89 -10.05 17.91
C LEU A 684 11.62 -8.71 17.86
N SER A 685 12.39 -8.38 18.90
CA SER A 685 13.13 -7.12 18.97
C SER A 685 14.18 -7.04 17.87
N ILE A 686 14.96 -8.10 17.64
CA ILE A 686 15.99 -8.11 16.59
C ILE A 686 15.37 -8.13 15.19
N ILE A 687 14.26 -8.84 14.97
CA ILE A 687 13.59 -8.83 13.66
C ILE A 687 12.96 -7.47 13.39
N MET A 688 12.23 -6.90 14.36
CA MET A 688 11.55 -5.61 14.20
C MET A 688 12.55 -4.45 14.10
N LEU A 689 13.56 -4.37 14.98
CA LEU A 689 14.58 -3.33 14.92
C LEU A 689 15.57 -3.56 13.77
N GLY A 690 15.93 -4.82 13.51
CA GLY A 690 16.93 -5.18 12.51
C GLY A 690 16.40 -5.03 11.08
N LYS A 691 15.18 -5.49 10.81
CA LYS A 691 14.54 -5.29 9.49
C LYS A 691 14.44 -3.79 9.20
N GLN A 692 13.98 -3.02 10.18
CA GLN A 692 13.82 -1.58 10.02
C GLN A 692 15.15 -0.84 9.88
N LEU A 693 16.14 -1.11 10.74
CA LEU A 693 17.43 -0.42 10.68
C LEU A 693 18.19 -0.75 9.39
N ILE A 694 18.13 -2.01 8.94
CA ILE A 694 18.81 -2.46 7.73
C ILE A 694 18.08 -1.96 6.49
N GLN A 695 16.77 -2.16 6.37
CA GLN A 695 16.05 -1.74 5.16
C GLN A 695 16.01 -0.21 5.03
N ASN A 696 15.71 0.50 6.11
CA ASN A 696 15.52 1.95 6.09
C ASN A 696 16.85 2.71 5.88
N ASN A 697 17.91 2.38 6.63
CA ASN A 697 19.20 3.09 6.47
C ASN A 697 20.07 2.54 5.33
N LEU A 698 20.05 1.23 5.04
CA LEU A 698 20.97 0.62 4.07
C LEU A 698 20.36 0.49 2.68
N PHE A 699 19.10 0.07 2.58
CA PHE A 699 18.47 -0.14 1.27
C PHE A 699 17.76 1.09 0.75
N GLU A 700 17.03 1.80 1.59
CA GLU A 700 16.24 2.96 1.15
C GLU A 700 17.10 4.22 0.98
N ILE A 701 18.00 4.53 1.91
CA ILE A 701 18.94 5.64 1.73
C ILE A 701 20.17 5.21 0.91
N GLY A 702 20.66 3.98 1.15
CA GLY A 702 21.94 3.51 0.60
C GLY A 702 21.87 3.07 -0.86
N ILE A 703 20.82 2.36 -1.31
CA ILE A 703 20.74 1.91 -2.72
C ILE A 703 20.61 3.07 -3.70
N PRO A 704 19.71 4.07 -3.53
CA PRO A 704 19.59 5.17 -4.48
C PRO A 704 20.87 5.99 -4.56
N ARG A 705 21.53 6.28 -3.43
CA ARG A 705 22.82 6.96 -3.42
C ARG A 705 23.92 6.15 -4.09
N MET A 706 23.99 4.85 -3.82
CA MET A 706 24.98 3.97 -4.45
C MET A 706 24.73 3.84 -5.96
N LYS A 707 23.47 3.69 -6.41
CA LYS A 707 23.09 3.71 -7.83
C LYS A 707 23.45 5.04 -8.48
N LYS A 708 23.17 6.18 -7.83
CA LYS A 708 23.53 7.51 -8.33
C LYS A 708 25.05 7.68 -8.44
N LEU A 709 25.79 7.21 -7.45
CA LEU A 709 27.26 7.19 -7.47
C LEU A 709 27.79 6.29 -8.61
N LEU A 710 27.26 5.08 -8.76
CA LEU A 710 27.64 4.15 -9.84
C LEU A 710 27.33 4.73 -11.22
N ARG A 711 26.14 5.32 -11.40
CA ARG A 711 25.75 6.02 -12.64
C ARG A 711 26.69 7.19 -12.91
N SER A 712 27.06 7.97 -11.89
CA SER A 712 28.02 9.07 -12.02
C SER A 712 29.42 8.59 -12.37
N LEU A 713 29.89 7.48 -11.81
CA LEU A 713 31.20 6.89 -12.11
C LEU A 713 31.23 6.35 -13.54
N ARG A 714 30.22 5.56 -13.94
CA ARG A 714 30.08 5.06 -15.32
C ARG A 714 29.98 6.21 -16.33
N LYS A 715 29.28 7.31 -16.01
CA LYS A 715 29.20 8.50 -16.87
C LYS A 715 30.56 9.21 -17.01
N LYS A 716 31.34 9.29 -15.93
CA LYS A 716 32.73 9.81 -15.98
C LYS A 716 33.64 8.92 -16.83
N GLU A 717 33.48 7.60 -16.75
CA GLU A 717 34.26 6.63 -17.52
C GLU A 717 33.94 6.68 -19.03
N VAL A 718 32.66 6.77 -19.39
CA VAL A 718 32.22 6.93 -20.80
C VAL A 718 32.68 8.27 -21.38
N LEU A 719 32.66 9.35 -20.59
CA LEU A 719 33.19 10.65 -21.00
C LEU A 719 34.71 10.59 -21.27
N HIS A 720 35.45 9.84 -20.43
CA HIS A 720 36.89 9.63 -20.60
C HIS A 720 37.22 8.80 -21.85
N LEU A 721 36.37 7.82 -22.20
CA LEU A 721 36.52 6.98 -23.39
C LEU A 721 36.18 7.75 -24.69
N HIS A 722 35.18 8.64 -24.65
CA HIS A 722 34.80 9.48 -25.79
C HIS A 722 35.88 10.52 -26.14
N HIS A 723 36.63 10.99 -25.14
CA HIS A 723 37.75 11.92 -25.35
C HIS A 723 38.93 11.33 -26.14
N HIS A 724 39.05 10.00 -26.19
CA HIS A 724 40.18 9.34 -26.85
C HIS A 724 39.92 8.97 -28.33
N HIS A 725 38.67 9.00 -28.79
CA HIS A 725 38.28 8.56 -30.15
C HIS A 725 37.87 9.68 -31.12
N HIS A 726 37.60 10.91 -30.62
CA HIS A 726 37.31 12.06 -31.48
C HIS A 726 38.32 13.19 -31.26
N GLY A 727 39.51 13.03 -31.86
CA GLY A 727 40.40 14.14 -32.14
C GLY A 727 39.95 14.85 -33.42
N GLY A 728 39.09 15.87 -33.30
CA GLY A 728 38.80 16.79 -34.40
C GLY A 728 37.38 17.35 -34.40
N GLY A 729 37.23 18.60 -33.96
CA GLY A 729 36.13 19.49 -34.33
C GLY A 729 34.80 19.30 -33.58
N ASP A 730 34.70 19.86 -32.37
CA ASP A 730 33.57 20.68 -31.92
C ASP A 730 33.83 21.11 -30.47
N GLY A 731 34.53 22.24 -30.32
CA GLY A 731 34.50 23.00 -29.09
C GLY A 731 33.24 23.86 -29.12
N ASP A 732 32.17 23.40 -28.44
CA ASP A 732 31.11 24.22 -27.81
C ASP A 732 29.93 23.34 -27.35
N SER A 733 30.17 22.43 -26.39
CA SER A 733 29.08 21.80 -25.61
C SER A 733 29.45 21.56 -24.15
N GLU A 734 30.41 22.32 -23.62
CA GLU A 734 30.56 22.45 -22.17
C GLU A 734 29.47 23.39 -21.64
N GLY A 735 28.47 22.81 -20.96
CA GLY A 735 27.72 23.53 -19.93
C GLY A 735 26.39 24.19 -20.33
N LEU A 736 25.57 23.63 -21.22
CA LEU A 736 24.14 24.02 -21.20
C LEU A 736 23.52 23.57 -19.86
N PRO A 737 22.85 24.48 -19.10
CA PRO A 737 22.13 24.09 -17.90
C PRO A 737 21.08 23.03 -18.27
N LYS A 738 21.10 21.89 -17.56
CA LYS A 738 20.14 20.80 -17.78
C LYS A 738 18.73 21.34 -17.63
N ARG A 739 17.84 21.00 -18.57
CA ARG A 739 16.44 21.42 -18.53
C ARG A 739 15.69 20.57 -17.49
N ARG A 740 14.49 21.03 -17.11
CA ARG A 740 13.75 20.39 -16.00
C ARG A 740 13.40 18.93 -16.26
N TRP A 741 13.00 18.60 -17.47
CA TRP A 741 12.69 17.22 -17.87
C TRP A 741 13.92 16.32 -17.92
N ASP A 742 15.11 16.85 -18.21
CA ASP A 742 16.36 16.07 -18.12
C ASP A 742 16.64 15.66 -16.67
N LEU A 743 16.44 16.59 -15.73
CA LEU A 743 16.63 16.35 -14.29
C LEU A 743 15.61 15.34 -13.75
N ASP A 744 14.33 15.52 -14.09
CA ASP A 744 13.27 14.62 -13.64
C ASP A 744 13.41 13.22 -14.31
N HIS A 745 13.93 13.11 -15.53
CA HIS A 745 14.23 11.81 -16.15
C HIS A 745 15.36 11.04 -15.45
N GLU A 746 16.32 11.72 -14.82
CA GLU A 746 17.40 11.04 -14.08
C GLU A 746 16.92 10.42 -12.75
N LEU A 747 15.76 10.83 -12.22
CA LEU A 747 15.13 10.29 -11.01
C LEU A 747 14.57 8.88 -11.25
N ASP A 748 14.43 8.10 -10.18
CA ASP A 748 13.91 6.75 -10.27
C ASP A 748 12.36 6.76 -10.44
N PRO A 749 11.79 5.84 -11.24
CA PRO A 749 10.36 5.78 -11.46
C PRO A 749 9.60 5.31 -10.21
N TYR A 750 8.40 5.84 -10.01
CA TYR A 750 7.50 5.43 -8.94
C TYR A 750 6.94 4.02 -9.19
N ALA A 751 7.13 3.11 -8.23
CA ALA A 751 6.76 1.69 -8.34
C ALA A 751 5.42 1.33 -7.64
N GLY A 752 4.63 2.33 -7.23
CA GLY A 752 3.43 2.12 -6.43
C GLY A 752 3.63 2.36 -4.93
N LEU A 753 2.57 2.19 -4.14
CA LEU A 753 2.56 2.28 -2.66
C LEU A 753 2.48 0.90 -2.00
N THR A 754 2.44 -0.18 -2.78
CA THR A 754 2.19 -1.52 -2.23
C THR A 754 3.33 -2.03 -1.35
N PRO A 755 4.62 -1.80 -1.64
CA PRO A 755 5.71 -2.11 -0.70
C PRO A 755 5.61 -1.35 0.63
N GLU A 756 5.24 -0.08 0.57
CA GLU A 756 5.19 0.87 1.68
C GLU A 756 4.06 0.49 2.66
N TYR A 757 2.86 0.21 2.15
CA TYR A 757 1.78 -0.36 2.96
C TYR A 757 2.15 -1.74 3.52
N MET A 758 2.81 -2.59 2.74
CA MET A 758 3.19 -3.93 3.17
C MET A 758 4.08 -3.90 4.41
N GLU A 759 5.06 -3.00 4.42
CA GLU A 759 5.97 -2.83 5.55
C GLU A 759 5.22 -2.45 6.82
N MET A 760 4.37 -1.42 6.73
CA MET A 760 3.59 -0.92 7.87
C MET A 760 2.57 -1.94 8.39
N ILE A 761 2.00 -2.77 7.51
CA ILE A 761 1.04 -3.81 7.90
C ILE A 761 1.73 -5.00 8.56
N ILE A 762 2.92 -5.39 8.10
CA ILE A 762 3.73 -6.39 8.80
C ILE A 762 4.16 -5.85 10.16
N GLN A 763 4.52 -4.58 10.29
CA GLN A 763 4.79 -3.96 11.58
C GLN A 763 3.57 -3.98 12.51
N PHE A 764 2.37 -3.66 12.00
CA PHE A 764 1.13 -3.74 12.77
C PHE A 764 0.88 -5.17 13.31
N GLY A 765 1.19 -6.20 12.53
CA GLY A 765 1.11 -7.58 12.99
C GLY A 765 2.13 -7.92 14.09
N PHE A 766 3.37 -7.44 14.03
CA PHE A 766 4.33 -7.59 15.15
C PHE A 766 3.82 -6.93 16.44
N VAL A 767 3.21 -5.75 16.31
CA VAL A 767 2.67 -4.99 17.44
C VAL A 767 1.43 -5.63 18.05
N THR A 768 0.58 -6.30 17.28
CA THR A 768 -0.70 -6.84 17.77
C THR A 768 -0.64 -8.33 18.12
N LEU A 769 -0.01 -9.18 17.30
CA LEU A 769 -0.04 -10.65 17.46
C LEU A 769 0.74 -11.14 18.70
N PHE A 770 1.83 -10.48 19.06
CA PHE A 770 2.77 -10.95 20.10
C PHE A 770 2.92 -9.98 21.27
N VAL A 771 1.97 -9.07 21.44
CA VAL A 771 2.05 -8.00 22.43
C VAL A 771 2.05 -8.49 23.88
N ALA A 772 1.40 -9.63 24.12
CA ALA A 772 1.41 -10.30 25.43
C ALA A 772 2.82 -10.74 25.86
N SER A 773 3.72 -10.98 24.90
CA SER A 773 5.12 -11.30 25.18
C SER A 773 5.99 -10.06 25.33
N PHE A 774 5.73 -9.01 24.55
CA PHE A 774 6.62 -7.85 24.47
C PHE A 774 5.85 -6.52 24.52
N PRO A 775 5.63 -5.95 25.73
CA PRO A 775 4.81 -4.74 25.90
C PRO A 775 5.41 -3.47 25.27
N LEU A 776 6.73 -3.41 25.08
CA LEU A 776 7.44 -2.29 24.47
C LEU A 776 7.38 -2.29 22.94
N ALA A 777 6.74 -3.27 22.30
CA ALA A 777 6.63 -3.33 20.84
C ALA A 777 6.04 -2.03 20.23
N PRO A 778 4.95 -1.44 20.77
CA PRO A 778 4.40 -0.20 20.23
C PRO A 778 5.35 0.98 20.32
N LEU A 779 6.21 1.05 21.34
CA LEU A 779 7.20 2.13 21.48
C LEU A 779 8.22 2.08 20.34
N PHE A 780 8.74 0.90 20.03
CA PHE A 780 9.66 0.73 18.92
C PHE A 780 8.98 0.97 17.57
N ALA A 781 7.71 0.57 17.44
CA ALA A 781 6.93 0.90 16.26
C ALA A 781 6.68 2.41 16.10
N LEU A 782 6.41 3.12 17.19
CA LEU A 782 6.22 4.57 17.20
C LEU A 782 7.50 5.30 16.77
N LEU A 783 8.64 4.94 17.36
CA LEU A 783 9.95 5.52 17.00
C LEU A 783 10.26 5.28 15.52
N ASN A 784 9.96 4.08 15.03
CA ASN A 784 10.10 3.78 13.63
C ASN A 784 9.22 4.67 12.76
N ASN A 785 7.90 4.73 13.02
CA ASN A 785 6.97 5.48 12.17
C ASN A 785 7.30 6.98 12.11
N VAL A 786 7.83 7.55 13.19
CA VAL A 786 8.27 8.96 13.21
C VAL A 786 9.41 9.20 12.23
N ILE A 787 10.34 8.25 12.12
CA ILE A 787 11.46 8.29 11.17
C ILE A 787 10.93 8.00 9.75
N GLU A 788 10.09 6.98 9.62
CA GLU A 788 9.51 6.50 8.37
C GLU A 788 8.73 7.57 7.61
N ILE A 789 7.81 8.26 8.30
CA ILE A 789 7.01 9.35 7.71
C ILE A 789 7.92 10.37 7.00
N ARG A 790 9.11 10.64 7.55
CA ARG A 790 10.05 11.63 7.01
C ARG A 790 10.91 11.06 5.89
N LEU A 791 11.32 9.80 6.00
CA LEU A 791 12.08 9.12 4.95
C LEU A 791 11.22 8.94 3.70
N ASP A 792 10.00 8.48 3.85
CA ASP A 792 9.01 8.42 2.78
C ASP A 792 8.76 9.80 2.17
N ALA A 793 8.49 10.82 2.99
CA ALA A 793 8.28 12.18 2.51
C ALA A 793 9.45 12.68 1.64
N LYS A 794 10.69 12.42 2.08
CA LYS A 794 11.90 12.79 1.34
C LYS A 794 12.07 12.00 0.06
N LYS A 795 11.81 10.70 0.08
CA LYS A 795 11.83 9.83 -1.10
C LYS A 795 10.86 10.35 -2.18
N PHE A 796 9.62 10.67 -1.81
CA PHE A 796 8.61 11.21 -2.72
C PHE A 796 8.93 12.62 -3.25
N VAL A 797 9.56 13.47 -2.44
CA VAL A 797 9.86 14.86 -2.82
C VAL A 797 11.18 15.00 -3.58
N SER A 798 12.19 14.17 -3.32
CA SER A 798 13.56 14.39 -3.80
C SER A 798 14.11 13.28 -4.69
N GLU A 799 13.68 12.03 -4.54
CA GLU A 799 14.33 10.86 -5.17
C GLU A 799 13.50 10.21 -6.28
N LEU A 800 12.18 10.31 -6.18
CA LEU A 800 11.25 9.74 -7.14
C LEU A 800 10.79 10.75 -8.19
N ARG A 801 10.51 10.24 -9.40
CA ARG A 801 9.72 10.98 -10.40
C ARG A 801 8.31 11.22 -9.87
N ARG A 802 7.73 12.37 -10.24
CA ARG A 802 6.36 12.70 -9.85
C ARG A 802 5.38 11.63 -10.35
N PRO A 803 4.60 11.00 -9.45
CA PRO A 803 3.56 10.07 -9.84
C PRO A 803 2.37 10.80 -10.47
N THR A 804 1.63 10.11 -11.33
CA THR A 804 0.33 10.61 -11.83
C THR A 804 -0.70 10.59 -10.70
N ALA A 805 -1.48 11.67 -10.59
CA ALA A 805 -2.48 11.79 -9.53
C ALA A 805 -3.66 10.83 -9.79
N VAL A 806 -3.85 9.86 -8.88
CA VAL A 806 -4.95 8.88 -8.92
C VAL A 806 -5.92 9.17 -7.79
N ARG A 807 -7.23 9.20 -8.10
CA ARG A 807 -8.30 9.32 -7.11
C ARG A 807 -8.51 7.98 -6.42
N ALA A 808 -8.51 7.97 -5.09
CA ALA A 808 -8.82 6.79 -4.28
C ALA A 808 -9.71 7.21 -3.11
N LYS A 809 -10.84 6.52 -2.91
CA LYS A 809 -11.78 6.73 -1.80
C LYS A 809 -11.38 5.97 -0.53
N ASP A 810 -10.58 4.92 -0.69
CA ASP A 810 -10.19 4.03 0.38
C ASP A 810 -8.77 3.50 0.17
N ILE A 811 -8.22 2.91 1.24
CA ILE A 811 -6.95 2.18 1.17
C ILE A 811 -7.10 0.82 0.47
N GLY A 812 -8.32 0.44 0.06
CA GLY A 812 -8.62 -0.81 -0.62
C GLY A 812 -8.48 -2.06 0.27
N ILE A 813 -7.91 -3.13 -0.30
CA ILE A 813 -7.77 -4.45 0.32
C ILE A 813 -7.01 -4.44 1.66
N TRP A 814 -6.18 -3.43 1.89
CA TRP A 814 -5.39 -3.29 3.11
C TRP A 814 -6.26 -3.19 4.38
N PHE A 815 -7.44 -2.58 4.29
CA PHE A 815 -8.38 -2.54 5.43
C PHE A 815 -8.83 -3.94 5.86
N ASN A 816 -9.14 -4.81 4.89
CA ASN A 816 -9.56 -6.18 5.14
C ASN A 816 -8.41 -7.00 5.75
N ILE A 817 -7.18 -6.79 5.28
CA ILE A 817 -5.98 -7.43 5.84
C ILE A 817 -5.77 -7.00 7.30
N LEU A 818 -5.82 -5.70 7.60
CA LEU A 818 -5.68 -5.17 8.96
C LEU A 818 -6.77 -5.71 9.91
N SER A 819 -8.03 -5.76 9.45
CA SER A 819 -9.13 -6.36 10.22
C SER A 819 -8.90 -7.85 10.49
N GLY A 820 -8.39 -8.59 9.49
CA GLY A 820 -8.01 -9.99 9.63
C GLY A 820 -6.91 -10.22 10.67
N ILE A 821 -5.83 -9.43 10.60
CA ILE A 821 -4.72 -9.48 11.60
C ILE A 821 -5.23 -9.12 12.99
N GLY A 822 -6.07 -8.09 13.11
CA GLY A 822 -6.66 -7.67 14.39
C GLY A 822 -7.43 -8.81 15.06
N LYS A 823 -8.27 -9.53 14.31
CA LYS A 823 -9.01 -10.70 14.82
C LYS A 823 -8.08 -11.88 15.17
N LEU A 824 -7.07 -12.15 14.33
CA LEU A 824 -6.07 -13.18 14.58
C LEU A 824 -5.24 -12.89 15.84
N SER A 825 -5.01 -11.61 16.16
CA SER A 825 -4.23 -11.21 17.33
C SER A 825 -4.88 -11.63 18.66
N VAL A 826 -6.20 -11.66 18.74
CA VAL A 826 -6.92 -12.06 19.97
C VAL A 826 -6.61 -13.52 20.31
N ILE A 827 -6.70 -14.40 19.31
CA ILE A 827 -6.42 -15.83 19.50
C ILE A 827 -4.93 -16.08 19.73
N THR A 828 -4.04 -15.40 19.01
CA THR A 828 -2.58 -15.54 19.23
C THR A 828 -2.18 -15.12 20.64
N ASN A 829 -2.64 -13.96 21.13
CA ASN A 829 -2.33 -13.51 22.49
C ASN A 829 -2.91 -14.45 23.56
N ALA A 830 -4.11 -15.00 23.36
CA ALA A 830 -4.69 -15.98 24.27
C ALA A 830 -3.81 -17.24 24.40
N PHE A 831 -3.30 -17.74 23.28
CA PHE A 831 -2.37 -18.86 23.28
C PHE A 831 -1.02 -18.49 23.89
N VAL A 832 -0.44 -17.31 23.58
CA VAL A 832 0.84 -16.88 24.17
C VAL A 832 0.76 -16.85 25.70
N ILE A 833 -0.32 -16.28 26.26
CA ILE A 833 -0.52 -16.20 27.72
C ILE A 833 -0.76 -17.58 28.33
N SER A 834 -1.52 -18.45 27.68
CA SER A 834 -1.85 -19.76 28.26
C SER A 834 -0.73 -20.79 28.13
N THR A 835 -0.05 -20.85 26.99
CA THR A 835 0.92 -21.92 26.69
C THR A 835 2.37 -21.52 26.92
N THR A 836 2.74 -20.27 26.62
CA THR A 836 4.14 -19.83 26.58
C THR A 836 4.55 -19.12 27.88
N SER A 837 3.61 -18.40 28.50
CA SER A 837 3.77 -17.77 29.81
C SER A 837 3.56 -18.77 30.97
N ASP A 838 4.21 -18.52 32.10
CA ASP A 838 4.02 -19.30 33.34
C ASP A 838 2.85 -18.75 34.20
N PHE A 839 2.04 -17.82 33.68
CA PHE A 839 0.90 -17.20 34.38
C PHE A 839 -0.15 -18.23 34.84
N ILE A 840 -0.63 -19.11 33.95
CA ILE A 840 -1.67 -20.09 34.29
C ILE A 840 -1.18 -21.12 35.32
N PRO A 841 0.00 -21.75 35.17
CA PRO A 841 0.57 -22.61 36.21
C PRO A 841 0.67 -21.93 37.59
N ARG A 842 1.11 -20.66 37.64
CA ARG A 842 1.18 -19.90 38.90
C ARG A 842 -0.20 -19.69 39.51
N LEU A 843 -1.21 -19.37 38.70
CA LEU A 843 -2.58 -19.19 39.14
C LEU A 843 -3.19 -20.49 39.70
N VAL A 844 -2.98 -21.61 39.01
CA VAL A 844 -3.46 -22.92 39.45
C VAL A 844 -2.81 -23.33 40.77
N TYR A 845 -1.50 -23.11 40.92
CA TYR A 845 -0.80 -23.39 42.17
C TYR A 845 -1.37 -22.56 43.32
N LEU A 846 -1.53 -21.25 43.12
CA LEU A 846 -2.04 -20.32 44.12
C LEU A 846 -3.43 -20.71 44.65
N TYR A 847 -4.35 -21.13 43.75
CA TYR A 847 -5.74 -21.41 44.13
C TYR A 847 -6.04 -22.87 44.49
N MET A 848 -5.28 -23.85 43.97
CA MET A 848 -5.58 -25.27 44.18
C MET A 848 -4.59 -25.98 45.11
N TYR A 849 -3.32 -25.54 45.16
CA TYR A 849 -2.25 -26.30 45.80
C TYR A 849 -1.53 -25.54 46.92
N SER A 850 -1.65 -24.21 46.99
CA SER A 850 -1.06 -23.41 48.06
C SER A 850 -1.91 -23.50 49.33
N ALA A 851 -1.31 -23.93 50.44
CA ALA A 851 -1.98 -24.01 51.74
C ALA A 851 -2.22 -22.62 52.37
N ASP A 852 -1.29 -21.69 52.15
CA ASP A 852 -1.30 -20.34 52.77
C ASP A 852 -1.81 -19.24 51.82
N GLY A 853 -2.19 -19.59 50.58
CA GLY A 853 -2.53 -18.63 49.53
C GLY A 853 -1.34 -17.78 49.07
N THR A 854 -0.11 -18.25 49.27
CA THR A 854 1.12 -17.60 48.81
C THR A 854 1.82 -18.41 47.71
N MET A 855 2.73 -17.79 46.97
CA MET A 855 3.50 -18.44 45.89
C MET A 855 4.73 -19.22 46.38
N ARG A 856 4.88 -19.43 47.70
CA ARG A 856 6.04 -20.14 48.27
C ARG A 856 5.97 -21.63 47.96
N GLY A 857 7.09 -22.22 47.53
CA GLY A 857 7.19 -23.62 47.13
C GLY A 857 6.71 -23.88 45.70
N PHE A 858 6.43 -22.83 44.91
CA PHE A 858 5.99 -22.98 43.52
C PHE A 858 7.06 -23.67 42.65
N VAL A 859 8.33 -23.30 42.82
CA VAL A 859 9.42 -23.87 42.03
C VAL A 859 9.60 -25.35 42.33
N ASP A 860 9.57 -25.73 43.62
CA ASP A 860 9.67 -27.11 44.06
C ASP A 860 8.49 -27.96 43.55
N HIS A 861 7.26 -27.42 43.60
CA HIS A 861 6.06 -28.06 43.07
C HIS A 861 6.09 -28.25 41.54
N THR A 862 6.72 -27.34 40.80
CA THR A 862 6.74 -27.36 39.33
C THR A 862 7.80 -28.33 38.76
N LEU A 863 8.78 -28.73 39.58
CA LEU A 863 9.88 -29.58 39.16
C LEU A 863 9.59 -31.06 39.46
N SER A 864 9.73 -31.91 38.46
CA SER A 864 9.64 -33.37 38.62
C SER A 864 11.00 -33.97 38.95
N HIS A 865 11.01 -35.00 39.80
CA HIS A 865 12.21 -35.75 40.16
C HIS A 865 12.52 -36.84 39.14
N PHE A 866 13.81 -37.02 38.83
CA PHE A 866 14.33 -38.08 37.98
C PHE A 866 15.49 -38.80 38.67
N ASN A 867 15.47 -40.13 38.66
CA ASN A 867 16.58 -40.93 39.18
C ASN A 867 17.65 -41.10 38.10
N VAL A 868 18.91 -40.82 38.45
CA VAL A 868 20.03 -40.84 37.49
C VAL A 868 20.32 -42.26 36.96
N SER A 869 19.92 -43.31 37.70
CA SER A 869 20.05 -44.70 37.23
C SER A 869 19.22 -45.02 35.98
N ASP A 870 18.17 -44.25 35.71
CA ASP A 870 17.15 -44.60 34.70
C ASP A 870 17.44 -43.95 33.33
N PHE A 871 18.65 -43.43 33.12
CA PHE A 871 19.08 -42.95 31.81
C PHE A 871 19.26 -44.12 30.83
N ALA A 872 18.83 -43.92 29.58
CA ALA A 872 19.11 -44.86 28.51
C ALA A 872 20.63 -44.91 28.23
N GLU A 873 21.15 -46.08 27.86
CA GLU A 873 22.58 -46.28 27.62
C GLU A 873 23.16 -45.23 26.68
N GLY A 874 24.20 -44.51 27.14
CA GLY A 874 24.88 -43.49 26.35
C GLY A 874 24.20 -42.13 26.25
N THR A 875 23.08 -41.89 26.94
CA THR A 875 22.42 -40.57 27.05
C THR A 875 22.83 -39.76 28.28
N GLY A 876 23.35 -40.43 29.32
CA GLY A 876 23.88 -39.78 30.51
C GLY A 876 25.15 -38.95 30.23
N PRO A 877 25.51 -38.02 31.13
CA PRO A 877 26.73 -37.22 31.01
C PRO A 877 27.99 -38.13 31.01
N ALA A 878 28.93 -37.86 30.10
CA ALA A 878 30.18 -38.61 29.95
C ALA A 878 31.33 -38.05 30.82
N GLY A 879 31.10 -36.91 31.48
CA GLY A 879 32.09 -36.28 32.36
C GLY A 879 32.32 -37.09 33.62
N ASP A 880 33.59 -37.32 33.93
CA ASP A 880 34.08 -37.98 35.14
C ASP A 880 33.47 -37.33 36.39
N VAL A 881 32.92 -38.18 37.25
CA VAL A 881 32.73 -37.95 38.68
C VAL A 881 34.10 -37.62 39.28
N GLY A 882 34.58 -36.36 39.24
CA GLY A 882 35.96 -36.15 39.69
C GLY A 882 36.63 -34.79 39.70
N THR A 883 36.10 -33.70 39.15
CA THR A 883 36.81 -32.40 39.22
C THR A 883 35.92 -31.26 39.68
N GLY A 884 35.63 -31.26 40.99
CA GLY A 884 35.12 -30.09 41.71
C GLY A 884 34.01 -30.40 42.71
N GLY A 885 34.36 -31.04 43.84
CA GLY A 885 33.67 -30.91 45.14
C GLY A 885 32.19 -31.31 45.30
N ASP A 886 31.44 -31.61 44.24
CA ASP A 886 30.01 -31.90 44.33
C ASP A 886 29.78 -33.41 44.52
N ALA A 887 29.01 -33.75 45.57
CA ALA A 887 28.63 -35.11 45.95
C ALA A 887 28.00 -35.90 44.78
N GLU A 888 28.05 -37.23 44.82
CA GLU A 888 27.38 -38.10 43.87
C GLU A 888 25.91 -37.68 43.70
N VAL A 889 25.55 -37.22 42.50
CA VAL A 889 24.19 -36.76 42.18
C VAL A 889 23.31 -38.00 41.97
N LEU A 890 22.54 -38.35 43.00
CA LEU A 890 21.61 -39.49 42.99
C LEU A 890 20.31 -39.21 42.20
N SER A 891 19.83 -37.97 42.20
CA SER A 891 18.63 -37.56 41.47
C SER A 891 18.79 -36.16 40.88
N CYS A 892 18.20 -35.93 39.70
CA CYS A 892 18.13 -34.64 39.04
C CYS A 892 16.68 -34.20 38.82
N ARG A 893 16.46 -32.91 38.59
CA ARG A 893 15.12 -32.34 38.40
C ARG A 893 14.92 -31.79 37.00
N TYR A 894 13.68 -31.80 36.52
CA TYR A 894 13.29 -31.24 35.21
C TYR A 894 11.89 -30.61 35.26
N LYS A 895 11.64 -29.65 34.39
CA LYS A 895 10.37 -28.89 34.33
C LYS A 895 9.32 -29.68 33.53
N ASP A 896 8.55 -30.51 34.22
CA ASP A 896 7.34 -31.18 33.72
C ASP A 896 6.46 -31.59 34.91
N TYR A 897 5.21 -32.00 34.68
CA TYR A 897 4.30 -32.46 35.74
C TYR A 897 4.13 -33.99 35.67
N ARG A 898 5.06 -34.72 36.27
CA ARG A 898 5.10 -36.19 36.25
C ARG A 898 5.23 -36.78 37.66
N ASP A 899 4.81 -38.02 37.79
CA ASP A 899 4.89 -38.72 39.06
C ASP A 899 6.34 -39.09 39.42
N PRO A 900 6.71 -39.01 40.72
CA PRO A 900 8.06 -39.27 41.18
C PRO A 900 8.47 -40.75 40.99
N PRO A 901 9.77 -41.06 41.00
CA PRO A 901 10.29 -42.41 40.71
C PRO A 901 9.82 -43.51 41.68
N GLY A 902 9.41 -43.16 42.91
CA GLY A 902 8.92 -44.11 43.92
C GLY A 902 7.41 -44.37 43.90
N SER A 903 6.68 -43.83 42.91
CA SER A 903 5.22 -44.00 42.78
C SER A 903 4.83 -45.30 42.06
N GLU A 904 3.56 -45.70 42.13
CA GLU A 904 3.05 -46.91 41.41
C GLU A 904 3.21 -46.82 39.88
N ARG A 905 3.24 -45.60 39.33
CA ARG A 905 3.42 -45.32 37.89
C ARG A 905 4.53 -44.29 37.70
N PRO A 906 5.81 -44.69 37.82
CA PRO A 906 6.92 -43.74 37.76
C PRO A 906 6.98 -43.04 36.41
N TYR A 907 7.18 -41.72 36.45
CA TYR A 907 7.36 -40.87 35.27
C TYR A 907 6.14 -40.70 34.34
N ASP A 908 4.97 -41.22 34.72
CA ASP A 908 3.72 -40.96 33.98
C ASP A 908 3.21 -39.54 34.26
N THR A 909 2.30 -39.03 33.44
CA THR A 909 1.72 -37.69 33.62
C THR A 909 0.86 -37.63 34.87
N ASN A 910 1.17 -36.72 35.80
CA ASN A 910 0.43 -36.54 37.04
C ASN A 910 -0.94 -35.86 36.77
N LYS A 911 -1.90 -36.02 37.70
CA LYS A 911 -3.16 -35.26 37.75
C LYS A 911 -2.94 -33.73 37.64
N GLN A 912 -1.84 -33.23 38.19
CA GLN A 912 -1.45 -31.81 38.11
C GLN A 912 -1.29 -31.33 36.65
N TYR A 913 -0.70 -32.17 35.78
CA TYR A 913 -0.56 -31.86 34.35
C TYR A 913 -1.90 -31.57 33.70
N TRP A 914 -2.87 -32.46 33.93
CA TRP A 914 -4.21 -32.36 33.36
C TRP A 914 -5.01 -31.19 33.93
N ALA A 915 -4.86 -30.89 35.23
CA ALA A 915 -5.47 -29.71 35.84
C ALA A 915 -4.94 -28.42 35.22
N VAL A 916 -3.62 -28.28 35.06
CA VAL A 916 -3.00 -27.12 34.41
C VAL A 916 -3.40 -27.05 32.93
N MET A 917 -3.44 -28.17 32.21
CA MET A 917 -3.88 -28.20 30.81
C MET A 917 -5.34 -27.77 30.65
N ALA A 918 -6.24 -28.27 31.50
CA ALA A 918 -7.64 -27.89 31.50
C ALA A 918 -7.81 -26.39 31.78
N ALA A 919 -7.08 -25.85 32.77
CA ALA A 919 -7.08 -24.42 33.07
C ALA A 919 -6.55 -23.56 31.90
N ARG A 920 -5.52 -24.03 31.19
CA ARG A 920 -4.99 -23.36 29.98
C ARG A 920 -6.05 -23.26 28.88
N LEU A 921 -6.72 -24.36 28.56
CA LEU A 921 -7.77 -24.39 27.53
C LEU A 921 -8.99 -23.56 27.94
N ALA A 922 -9.41 -23.65 29.20
CA ALA A 922 -10.50 -22.84 29.74
C ALA A 922 -10.19 -21.34 29.64
N PHE A 923 -8.96 -20.93 30.00
CA PHE A 923 -8.53 -19.55 29.86
C PHE A 923 -8.59 -19.06 28.40
N VAL A 924 -8.10 -19.84 27.44
CA VAL A 924 -8.16 -19.47 26.01
C VAL A 924 -9.60 -19.23 25.56
N ILE A 925 -10.52 -20.14 25.90
CA ILE A 925 -11.93 -20.02 25.52
C ILE A 925 -12.55 -18.77 26.15
N ILE A 926 -12.34 -18.54 27.45
CA ILE A 926 -12.91 -17.39 28.16
C ILE A 926 -12.33 -16.08 27.60
N PHE A 927 -11.00 -15.99 27.49
CA PHE A 927 -10.30 -14.82 27.01
C PHE A 927 -10.73 -14.47 25.57
N GLN A 928 -10.73 -15.46 24.67
CA GLN A 928 -11.11 -15.26 23.27
C GLN A 928 -12.55 -14.74 23.15
N ASN A 929 -13.52 -15.42 23.79
CA ASN A 929 -14.93 -15.02 23.69
C ASN A 929 -15.18 -13.65 24.31
N LEU A 930 -14.58 -13.36 25.48
CA LEU A 930 -14.71 -12.08 26.16
C LEU A 930 -14.15 -10.94 25.30
N VAL A 931 -12.90 -11.07 24.83
CA VAL A 931 -12.23 -10.00 24.09
C VAL A 931 -12.89 -9.79 22.73
N MET A 932 -13.25 -10.85 22.01
CA MET A 932 -13.99 -10.73 20.74
C MET A 932 -15.35 -10.07 20.93
N PHE A 933 -16.06 -10.40 22.02
CA PHE A 933 -17.33 -9.74 22.36
C PHE A 933 -17.12 -8.25 22.64
N LEU A 934 -16.14 -7.89 23.46
CA LEU A 934 -15.82 -6.49 23.77
C LEU A 934 -15.42 -5.70 22.52
N SER A 935 -14.62 -6.30 21.63
CA SER A 935 -14.28 -5.70 20.33
C SER A 935 -15.53 -5.46 19.47
N ASN A 936 -16.43 -6.44 19.35
CA ASN A 936 -17.67 -6.26 18.59
C ASN A 936 -18.60 -5.20 19.21
N VAL A 937 -18.65 -5.10 20.54
CA VAL A 937 -19.40 -4.04 21.23
C VAL A 937 -18.82 -2.66 20.92
N LEU A 938 -17.49 -2.53 20.86
CA LEU A 938 -16.84 -1.27 20.48
C LEU A 938 -17.14 -0.88 19.03
N ASP A 939 -17.06 -1.84 18.10
CA ASP A 939 -17.44 -1.65 16.70
C ASP A 939 -18.90 -1.18 16.58
N TRP A 940 -19.82 -1.82 17.32
CA TRP A 940 -21.23 -1.40 17.36
C TRP A 940 -21.46 -0.02 17.99
N LEU A 941 -20.68 0.35 19.02
CA LEU A 941 -20.85 1.61 19.75
C LEU A 941 -20.36 2.82 18.96
N ILE A 942 -19.31 2.66 18.14
CA ILE A 942 -18.66 3.75 17.40
C ILE A 942 -19.27 3.80 15.99
N PRO A 943 -20.07 4.82 15.64
CA PRO A 943 -20.64 4.91 14.30
C PRO A 943 -19.56 5.20 13.26
N ASP A 944 -19.57 4.45 12.15
CA ASP A 944 -18.65 4.61 11.01
C ASP A 944 -18.66 6.04 10.44
N ILE A 945 -19.84 6.67 10.36
CA ILE A 945 -20.02 8.04 9.84
C ILE A 945 -20.18 9.02 11.01
N PRO A 946 -19.29 10.02 11.15
CA PRO A 946 -19.45 11.09 12.14
C PRO A 946 -20.73 11.90 11.90
N LYS A 947 -21.49 12.18 12.98
CA LYS A 947 -22.78 12.90 12.91
C LYS A 947 -22.67 14.29 12.27
N ASP A 948 -21.60 15.01 12.58
CA ASP A 948 -21.26 16.32 12.00
C ASP A 948 -21.19 16.27 10.47
N ILE A 949 -20.53 15.24 9.93
CA ILE A 949 -20.40 15.05 8.48
C ILE A 949 -21.70 14.55 7.86
N ALA A 950 -22.44 13.67 8.53
CA ALA A 950 -23.75 13.22 8.05
C ALA A 950 -24.73 14.39 7.87
N ASP A 951 -24.76 15.31 8.83
CA ASP A 951 -25.58 16.53 8.76
C ASP A 951 -25.11 17.47 7.65
N CYS A 952 -23.79 17.65 7.51
CA CYS A 952 -23.22 18.47 6.45
C CYS A 952 -23.51 17.90 5.06
N LEU A 953 -23.36 16.59 4.85
CA LEU A 953 -23.70 15.89 3.61
C LEU A 953 -25.18 16.05 3.26
N LYS A 954 -26.08 15.93 4.24
CA LYS A 954 -27.52 16.15 4.04
C LYS A 954 -27.82 17.59 3.64
N LYS A 955 -27.19 18.57 4.30
CA LYS A 955 -27.31 19.99 3.97
C LYS A 955 -26.78 20.29 2.56
N GLU A 956 -25.63 19.72 2.21
CA GLU A 956 -24.99 19.88 0.90
C GLU A 956 -25.90 19.36 -0.22
N ARG A 957 -26.42 18.14 -0.10
CA ARG A 957 -27.39 17.57 -1.06
C ARG A 957 -28.62 18.46 -1.24
N THR A 958 -29.17 18.96 -0.13
CA THR A 958 -30.35 19.85 -0.17
C THR A 958 -30.02 21.17 -0.87
N LEU A 959 -28.85 21.76 -0.59
CA LEU A 959 -28.42 23.02 -1.19
C LEU A 959 -28.13 22.87 -2.69
N ILE A 960 -27.53 21.76 -3.11
CA ILE A 960 -27.30 21.42 -4.52
C ILE A 960 -28.64 21.37 -5.26
N VAL A 961 -29.60 20.59 -4.76
CA VAL A 961 -30.94 20.46 -5.37
C VAL A 961 -31.65 21.80 -5.44
N ALA A 962 -31.63 22.59 -4.36
CA ALA A 962 -32.24 23.92 -4.34
C ALA A 962 -31.59 24.88 -5.34
N THR A 963 -30.27 24.81 -5.52
CA THR A 963 -29.54 25.63 -6.49
C THR A 963 -29.94 25.29 -7.92
N PHE A 964 -30.09 24.00 -8.24
CA PHE A 964 -30.56 23.56 -9.55
C PHE A 964 -32.00 23.94 -9.85
N LEU A 965 -32.90 23.77 -8.88
CA LEU A 965 -34.29 24.17 -9.04
C LEU A 965 -34.42 25.68 -9.31
N LYS A 966 -33.61 26.50 -8.65
CA LYS A 966 -33.58 27.94 -8.87
C LYS A 966 -33.07 28.31 -10.28
N GLU A 967 -32.00 27.65 -10.75
CA GLU A 967 -31.44 27.89 -12.09
C GLU A 967 -32.47 27.57 -13.19
N GLU A 968 -33.18 26.45 -13.06
CA GLU A 968 -34.21 26.04 -14.02
C GLU A 968 -35.43 26.97 -13.98
N GLN A 969 -35.81 27.48 -12.80
CA GLN A 969 -36.84 28.52 -12.68
C GLN A 969 -36.43 29.82 -13.40
N GLU A 970 -35.21 30.30 -13.21
CA GLU A 970 -34.70 31.52 -13.86
C GLU A 970 -34.65 31.35 -15.40
N LYS A 971 -34.25 30.18 -15.90
CA LYS A 971 -34.30 29.86 -17.34
C LYS A 971 -35.73 29.86 -17.88
N MET A 972 -36.68 29.24 -17.18
CA MET A 972 -38.09 29.23 -17.59
C MET A 972 -38.69 30.64 -17.61
N GLN A 973 -38.34 31.49 -16.63
CA GLN A 973 -38.78 32.90 -16.61
C GLN A 973 -38.20 33.70 -17.78
N LEU A 974 -36.92 33.51 -18.11
CA LEU A 974 -36.29 34.15 -19.27
C LEU A 974 -36.92 33.71 -20.60
N LEU A 975 -37.20 32.41 -20.76
CA LEU A 975 -37.90 31.88 -21.94
C LEU A 975 -39.32 32.42 -22.05
N GLY A 976 -40.05 32.51 -20.93
CA GLY A 976 -41.39 33.13 -20.88
C GLY A 976 -41.38 34.59 -21.31
N ASN A 977 -40.41 35.38 -20.83
CA ASN A 977 -40.27 36.80 -21.19
C ASN A 977 -39.83 37.00 -22.65
N LEU A 978 -38.99 36.12 -23.20
CA LEU A 978 -38.61 36.11 -24.62
C LEU A 978 -39.78 35.71 -25.53
N GLY A 979 -40.67 34.82 -25.07
CA GLY A 979 -41.93 34.49 -25.73
C GLY A 979 -42.90 35.68 -25.80
N GLN A 980 -43.10 36.37 -24.68
CA GLN A 980 -43.98 37.55 -24.62
C GLN A 980 -43.47 38.72 -25.49
N ASN A 981 -42.16 38.89 -25.65
CA ASN A 981 -41.58 39.91 -26.53
C ASN A 981 -41.72 39.59 -28.03
N LYS A 982 -41.93 38.32 -28.42
CA LYS A 982 -42.29 37.95 -29.81
C LYS A 982 -43.76 38.28 -30.11
N ASP A 983 -44.67 37.99 -29.17
CA ASP A 983 -46.08 38.33 -29.31
C ASP A 983 -46.34 39.85 -29.28
N GLY A 984 -45.48 40.62 -28.60
CA GLY A 984 -45.51 42.08 -28.61
C GLY A 984 -45.01 42.73 -29.91
N ARG A 985 -44.25 42.02 -30.76
CA ARG A 985 -43.73 42.54 -32.03
C ARG A 985 -44.61 42.17 -33.22
N GLU A 986 -45.37 41.07 -33.15
CA GLU A 986 -46.41 40.74 -34.14
C GLU A 986 -47.71 41.55 -33.94
N ARG A 987 -47.99 42.06 -32.73
CA ARG A 987 -49.17 42.91 -32.49
C ARG A 987 -49.01 44.40 -32.86
N ARG A 988 -47.87 44.82 -33.42
CA ARG A 988 -47.65 46.20 -33.91
C ARG A 988 -47.85 46.40 -35.42
N GLY A 989 -48.30 45.37 -36.14
CA GLY A 989 -48.60 45.44 -37.56
C GLY A 989 -50.00 44.92 -37.88
N GLY A 990 -51.06 45.62 -37.47
CA GLY A 990 -52.41 45.23 -37.88
C GLY A 990 -53.53 46.06 -37.28
N GLY A 991 -54.08 46.97 -38.10
CA GLY A 991 -55.52 47.28 -38.10
C GLY A 991 -56.01 48.31 -37.10
N GLY A 992 -56.10 49.56 -37.55
CA GLY A 992 -57.03 50.52 -36.97
C GLY A 992 -58.48 50.21 -37.37
N GLY A 993 -59.43 50.74 -36.58
CA GLY A 993 -60.80 50.97 -37.04
C GLY A 993 -61.91 50.51 -36.09
N GLY A 994 -62.29 51.38 -35.15
CA GLY A 994 -63.69 51.84 -35.06
C GLY A 994 -64.67 51.16 -34.08
N GLY A 995 -65.01 51.91 -33.02
CA GLY A 995 -66.35 52.01 -32.39
C GLY A 995 -66.75 50.90 -31.41
N GLY A 996 -67.31 51.15 -30.23
CA GLY A 996 -67.73 52.38 -29.55
C GLY A 996 -68.58 52.00 -28.32
N GLY A 997 -68.46 52.77 -27.23
CA GLY A 997 -69.38 52.84 -26.08
C GLY A 997 -69.32 51.67 -25.07
N GLY A 998 -69.24 51.85 -23.75
CA GLY A 998 -69.21 53.04 -22.90
C GLY A 998 -69.24 52.61 -21.43
N GLY A 999 -68.92 53.53 -20.51
CA GLY A 999 -69.35 53.46 -19.10
C GLY A 999 -68.28 53.46 -18.01
N GLY A 1000 -67.98 54.67 -17.49
CA GLY A 1000 -67.57 54.99 -16.10
C GLY A 1000 -66.21 54.46 -15.60
N GLY A 1001 -65.31 55.23 -14.97
CA GLY A 1001 -65.38 56.57 -14.40
C GLY A 1001 -64.55 56.60 -13.10
N GLY A 1002 -63.38 57.26 -13.12
CA GLY A 1002 -62.56 57.70 -11.96
C GLY A 1002 -61.81 56.60 -11.20
N GLY A 1003 -60.51 56.68 -10.87
CA GLY A 1003 -59.57 57.79 -10.81
C GLY A 1003 -58.78 57.66 -9.49
N GLY A 1004 -57.46 57.50 -9.55
CA GLY A 1004 -56.59 57.53 -8.36
C GLY A 1004 -55.33 56.69 -8.54
N GLY A 1005 -54.18 57.35 -8.75
CA GLY A 1005 -52.87 56.72 -8.95
C GLY A 1005 -52.09 56.43 -7.66
N GLY A 1006 -50.92 55.81 -7.84
CA GLY A 1006 -49.86 55.68 -6.84
C GLY A 1006 -49.28 54.27 -6.74
N ASP A 1007 -48.06 54.08 -7.26
CA ASP A 1007 -47.06 53.15 -6.68
C ASP A 1007 -46.51 53.78 -5.36
N PRO A 1008 -45.75 53.11 -4.45
CA PRO A 1008 -45.27 51.71 -4.37
C PRO A 1008 -45.31 51.09 -2.92
N LEU A 1009 -44.67 49.92 -2.76
CA LEU A 1009 -44.03 49.34 -1.54
C LEU A 1009 -44.79 48.33 -0.64
N GLU A 1010 -44.22 47.11 -0.63
CA GLU A 1010 -43.66 46.37 0.51
C GLU A 1010 -44.57 45.79 1.63
N SER A 1011 -44.36 44.49 1.85
CA SER A 1011 -44.56 43.70 3.09
C SER A 1011 -45.96 43.14 3.43
N SER A 1012 -46.10 41.82 3.27
CA SER A 1012 -46.43 40.93 4.39
C SER A 1012 -46.24 39.45 4.03
N GLN A 1013 -45.29 38.83 4.73
CA GLN A 1013 -45.28 37.40 5.01
C GLN A 1013 -46.51 37.04 5.85
N ARG A 1014 -47.25 35.98 5.48
CA ARG A 1014 -47.45 34.75 6.27
C ARG A 1014 -48.75 34.03 5.88
N GLU A 1015 -48.64 32.70 6.01
CA GLU A 1015 -49.69 31.69 6.11
C GLU A 1015 -50.39 31.25 4.82
N LEU A 1016 -49.94 30.09 4.33
CA LEU A 1016 -50.70 28.89 3.94
C LEU A 1016 -49.60 27.85 3.62
N GLY A 1017 -49.33 26.82 4.43
CA GLY A 1017 -50.29 25.88 4.99
C GLY A 1017 -50.14 24.58 4.21
N ASP A 1018 -49.54 23.58 4.87
CA ASP A 1018 -49.32 22.20 4.44
C ASP A 1018 -50.37 21.61 3.49
N SER A 1019 -50.05 21.42 2.20
CA SER A 1019 -50.75 20.45 1.34
C SER A 1019 -50.05 20.11 0.01
N SER A 1020 -48.74 20.29 -0.15
CA SER A 1020 -48.06 20.04 -1.44
C SER A 1020 -46.79 19.17 -1.35
N TRP A 1021 -46.64 18.41 -0.26
CA TRP A 1021 -45.45 17.58 -0.01
C TRP A 1021 -45.58 16.11 -0.42
N GLU A 1022 -46.71 15.65 -0.99
CA GLU A 1022 -46.86 14.26 -1.47
C GLU A 1022 -46.91 14.13 -3.02
N GLY A 1023 -46.78 15.23 -3.75
CA GLY A 1023 -46.86 15.23 -5.23
C GLY A 1023 -45.51 15.14 -5.96
N ALA A 1024 -44.39 15.47 -5.29
CA ALA A 1024 -43.09 15.64 -5.94
C ALA A 1024 -42.15 14.42 -5.82
N GLU A 1025 -42.46 13.44 -4.97
CA GLU A 1025 -41.70 12.18 -4.86
C GLU A 1025 -42.01 11.15 -5.96
N ARG A 1026 -43.07 11.36 -6.78
CA ARG A 1026 -43.42 10.44 -7.88
C ARG A 1026 -42.85 10.78 -9.25
N ALA A 1027 -42.24 11.96 -9.44
CA ALA A 1027 -41.75 12.38 -10.76
C ALA A 1027 -40.24 12.09 -10.99
N SER A 1028 -39.46 11.77 -9.96
CA SER A 1028 -38.03 11.44 -10.11
C SER A 1028 -37.73 9.93 -10.22
N ASN A 1029 -38.76 9.07 -10.17
CA ASN A 1029 -38.61 7.62 -10.30
C ASN A 1029 -39.15 7.05 -11.63
N GLN A 1030 -39.42 7.92 -12.62
CA GLN A 1030 -39.81 7.55 -13.98
C GLN A 1030 -38.74 7.98 -15.00
N GLN A 1031 -37.49 7.56 -14.78
CA GLN A 1031 -36.49 7.52 -15.86
C GLN A 1031 -35.51 6.35 -15.72
N HIS A 1032 -35.98 5.26 -15.11
CA HIS A 1032 -35.36 3.94 -15.16
C HIS A 1032 -36.46 2.87 -15.36
N ASN A 1033 -36.95 2.71 -16.59
CA ASN A 1033 -37.03 1.41 -17.28
C ASN A 1033 -37.86 1.46 -18.59
N GLY A 1034 -37.23 0.90 -19.63
CA GLY A 1034 -37.73 0.57 -20.96
C GLY A 1034 -36.49 0.51 -21.85
N SER A 1035 -35.91 -0.64 -22.21
CA SER A 1035 -36.46 -1.94 -22.67
C SER A 1035 -35.39 -3.02 -22.49
N SER A 1036 -35.68 -4.26 -22.10
CA SER A 1036 -36.17 -5.29 -23.03
C SER A 1036 -36.72 -6.54 -22.33
N VAL A 1037 -37.62 -7.19 -23.04
CA VAL A 1037 -38.33 -8.45 -22.75
C VAL A 1037 -37.44 -9.65 -23.07
N GLY A 1038 -37.54 -10.74 -22.27
CA GLY A 1038 -37.07 -12.07 -22.67
C GLY A 1038 -36.90 -13.05 -21.51
N ALA A 1039 -37.87 -13.97 -21.34
CA ALA A 1039 -38.03 -14.84 -20.19
C ALA A 1039 -36.99 -15.98 -20.06
N GLY A 1040 -36.69 -16.37 -18.82
CA GLY A 1040 -35.88 -17.55 -18.46
C GLY A 1040 -36.03 -17.88 -16.98
N ARG A 1041 -36.88 -18.87 -16.71
CA ARG A 1041 -37.46 -19.31 -15.44
C ARG A 1041 -36.46 -20.12 -14.60
N GLU A 1042 -36.28 -19.81 -13.32
CA GLU A 1042 -35.98 -20.81 -12.28
C GLU A 1042 -36.32 -20.31 -10.87
N ARG A 1043 -36.69 -21.26 -10.01
CA ARG A 1043 -37.71 -21.19 -8.96
C ARG A 1043 -37.02 -21.32 -7.60
N ALA A 1044 -37.30 -20.41 -6.66
CA ALA A 1044 -37.01 -20.61 -5.24
C ALA A 1044 -38.31 -20.34 -4.46
N GLU A 1045 -38.83 -21.39 -3.82
CA GLU A 1045 -40.05 -21.37 -3.01
C GLU A 1045 -39.75 -20.98 -1.56
N SER A 1046 -40.61 -20.12 -1.00
CA SER A 1046 -41.28 -20.24 0.32
C SER A 1046 -41.81 -18.86 0.76
N PRO A 1047 -42.69 -18.74 1.78
CA PRO A 1047 -43.83 -19.60 2.17
C PRO A 1047 -45.10 -18.74 2.46
N ALA A 1048 -46.29 -19.36 2.57
CA ALA A 1048 -47.32 -19.02 3.56
C ALA A 1048 -48.68 -19.73 3.32
N GLY A 1049 -49.16 -20.44 4.35
CA GLY A 1049 -50.45 -20.16 4.99
C GLY A 1049 -51.72 -20.93 4.55
N GLY A 1050 -52.32 -21.64 5.52
CA GLY A 1050 -53.77 -21.95 5.58
C GLY A 1050 -54.09 -23.45 5.63
N ARG A 1051 -54.16 -24.06 6.83
CA ARG A 1051 -55.38 -24.44 7.57
C ARG A 1051 -56.33 -25.39 6.82
N ASP A 1052 -56.41 -26.65 7.26
CA ASP A 1052 -57.55 -27.16 8.05
C ASP A 1052 -57.41 -28.66 8.40
N GLY A 1053 -57.77 -29.00 9.64
CA GLY A 1053 -58.61 -30.18 9.96
C GLY A 1053 -57.98 -31.53 10.28
N GLY A 1054 -57.87 -31.84 11.60
CA GLY A 1054 -58.07 -33.17 12.24
C GLY A 1054 -57.03 -34.27 11.93
N GLY A 1055 -56.60 -35.13 12.84
CA GLY A 1055 -56.95 -35.46 14.21
C GLY A 1055 -56.28 -36.81 14.55
N LEU A 1056 -56.04 -37.05 15.84
CA LEU A 1056 -55.80 -38.34 16.51
C LEU A 1056 -54.42 -39.04 16.35
N GLU A 1057 -53.69 -39.04 17.47
CA GLU A 1057 -52.81 -40.10 18.01
C GLU A 1057 -53.45 -41.52 17.96
N PRO A 1058 -52.75 -42.66 18.26
CA PRO A 1058 -51.53 -42.81 19.10
C PRO A 1058 -50.46 -43.86 18.67
N ALA A 1059 -49.28 -43.70 19.29
CA ALA A 1059 -48.42 -44.65 20.04
C ALA A 1059 -48.13 -46.12 19.64
N GLU A 1060 -47.00 -46.57 20.23
CA GLU A 1060 -46.45 -47.95 20.41
C GLU A 1060 -45.65 -48.49 19.22
N GLY A 1061 -44.39 -48.94 19.33
CA GLY A 1061 -43.68 -49.81 20.28
C GLY A 1061 -42.79 -50.68 19.36
N GLY A 1062 -41.51 -50.98 19.57
CA GLY A 1062 -40.78 -51.42 20.74
C GLY A 1062 -40.09 -52.74 20.37
N VAL A 1063 -38.79 -52.88 20.69
CA VAL A 1063 -38.04 -54.15 20.90
C VAL A 1063 -37.75 -55.00 19.64
N GLY A 1064 -36.62 -55.68 19.43
CA GLY A 1064 -35.39 -56.00 20.16
C GLY A 1064 -34.49 -56.82 19.20
N VAL A 1065 -33.16 -56.72 19.26
CA VAL A 1065 -32.23 -57.53 20.08
C VAL A 1065 -31.64 -58.73 19.30
N ASP A 1066 -30.34 -58.95 19.54
CA ASP A 1066 -29.50 -60.14 19.26
C ASP A 1066 -28.88 -60.35 17.86
N GLU A 1067 -27.63 -60.80 17.68
CA GLU A 1067 -26.45 -60.97 18.55
C GLU A 1067 -25.26 -61.39 17.65
N ARG A 1068 -24.03 -61.20 18.14
CA ARG A 1068 -22.79 -61.99 17.91
C ARG A 1068 -21.92 -61.89 16.63
N GLY A 1069 -20.64 -61.67 16.92
CA GLY A 1069 -19.47 -62.37 16.36
C GLY A 1069 -18.82 -61.65 15.16
N GLY A 1070 -17.59 -61.12 15.18
CA GLY A 1070 -16.38 -61.55 15.87
C GLY A 1070 -15.50 -62.36 14.90
N HIS A 1071 -14.62 -61.70 14.13
CA HIS A 1071 -13.23 -62.11 13.83
C HIS A 1071 -12.61 -61.29 12.66
N ARG A 1072 -11.47 -60.64 12.97
CA ARG A 1072 -10.36 -60.31 12.04
C ARG A 1072 -9.59 -61.62 11.70
N PRO A 1073 -8.80 -61.74 10.59
CA PRO A 1073 -7.74 -60.77 10.24
C PRO A 1073 -7.28 -60.63 8.76
N SER A 1074 -6.39 -59.65 8.58
CA SER A 1074 -5.18 -59.61 7.72
C SER A 1074 -5.23 -59.43 6.18
N ASN A 1075 -4.48 -58.39 5.79
CA ASN A 1075 -3.58 -58.25 4.64
C ASN A 1075 -4.06 -57.66 3.29
N ALA A 1076 -3.49 -56.47 3.05
CA ALA A 1076 -2.70 -56.08 1.87
C ALA A 1076 -3.40 -55.51 0.62
N SER A 1077 -3.12 -54.22 0.43
CA SER A 1077 -2.61 -53.57 -0.80
C SER A 1077 -3.53 -53.21 -1.97
N CYS A 1078 -3.34 -51.94 -2.37
CA CYS A 1078 -3.41 -51.39 -3.72
C CYS A 1078 -4.76 -51.00 -4.37
N SER A 1079 -4.92 -49.68 -4.43
CA SER A 1079 -4.99 -48.89 -5.67
C SER A 1079 -6.36 -48.39 -6.18
N ALA A 1080 -6.32 -47.08 -6.45
CA ALA A 1080 -6.94 -46.35 -7.55
C ALA A 1080 -8.46 -46.17 -7.54
N GLN A 1081 -8.83 -44.97 -7.08
CA GLN A 1081 -10.09 -44.29 -7.32
C GLN A 1081 -10.32 -44.00 -8.81
N HIS A 1082 -11.48 -44.42 -9.28
CA HIS A 1082 -12.23 -43.85 -10.39
C HIS A 1082 -12.99 -42.60 -9.88
N THR A 1083 -12.78 -41.48 -10.58
CA THR A 1083 -13.81 -40.70 -11.31
C THR A 1083 -15.07 -40.19 -10.58
N VAL A 1084 -15.38 -38.91 -10.87
CA VAL A 1084 -16.68 -38.19 -10.77
C VAL A 1084 -17.14 -37.96 -9.31
N VAL A 1085 -17.50 -36.77 -8.84
CA VAL A 1085 -18.49 -35.78 -9.32
C VAL A 1085 -18.17 -34.42 -8.70
#